data_AF-A0A5C4RKH6-F1
#
_entry.id   AF-A0A5C4RKH6-F1
#
_cell.length_a   1.000
_cell.length_b   1.000
_cell.length_c   1.000
_cell.angle_alpha   90.00
_cell.angle_beta   90.00
_cell.angle_gamma   90.00
#
_symmetry.space_group_name_H-M   'P 1'
#
loop_
_entity.id
_entity.type
_entity.pdbx_description
1 polymer ?
#
loop_
_entity_poly.entity_id
_entity_poly.type
_entity_poly.pdbx_seq_one_letter_code
_entity_poly.pdbx_strand_id
1 'polypeptide(L)'
;MKSEFKEGYCTLCRSRCGTVNEVRNDTLIRIKQNPNHPTGNAMCMKGKAAPELAHSPNRILYPLRRTNPKGDADPGWERITWDKALKYVAEKLAFYKAESGAESVAFSITSPSGTPLSDSLEWIERFVRNFGSPNVCNGTELCNWHKDEAHKFTFGCNIPVADYRNAELIILWGHNPTNTWLAQAEAIGAGRNAGAKLIVVDPRHTALARESDNWLNINPGTDAALALGLINIIINRRGYDQAFVARWTNASLLVRNDNGLFLREKDINIPAKKNRYVVWNNITQSPLTYDIHENVPCDENDNYALFGEFSVNSAKDVNKKIQCKSAFQLLIDECQQYTPEYVEKITGITKEKLLYAADLIMSSKRIAYHSWTGVAQHTNATQTERAIAVLYALTGCFDTQGSNRVYNKHPVNPVNARKLMPKEQQEKALGFKERPLGPPLDGWVTSQDLYQAILHKRPYPIRAMMAFGTNMLSSHADTKIGIDALKQLEFHVHCDLFETPTAHYADILLPVNTPWEREGLRVGFEISGEAEELIQLRQRMISPRGESRSDNEIVFDLACRLGMNDIFFNGSVEAGWNYILEPIGLTVESLREKPEGISIPLIQSDRKYAGIDPVKNTVKGFDTETGMVEIYSEKLWRHGYPPLPIYDEPKENLNSESHFPYRLTSVKNGFYCHSQQRSLASLRKKSPYPKLDINRRLAEKKGIKNEDWVEVITRNGKARFKASLDDNIAYDTIIAEFGWWQACPDYGKEDFPVIGKNSSNYNALISDDSCDPISGASPLRSFRCDIKLAEDVNPERRPWQGRKAFRVIGTKPEAQGVKTVVFESKDGGMLPDYEPGQHITVQVSIPGQDNPVIRAYSLTGTATQEDRKTYSISVRHQKSITSNGEIFEGVMSSYINRTLVTGAEVDLTPPGGNFIIPLNAKQPVVMLAGGIGITPFISYLESLPANGEKPELLLLYANQNSNTHAFSKRLKELESKIKQLKVINYYSNPLPVDVEGINYQHHGYITADAIPESLIKQQARFYMCGPVPMMKTFEEGLLTRGVPPFDIYKEVFRSLTPVKIKDGKSFTVKFEKSGVFLKWSPDKGTLLSFSEKSGIKMASGCRVGQCESCAVKLKSGEVQHLNDVEPSEQGMCLTCQCIPISDISIDA
;
A
#
# COMPACT_ATOMS: atom_id res chain seq x y z
N MET A 1 19.90 -8.39 29.17
CA MET A 1 18.44 -8.40 29.45
C MET A 1 17.75 -9.30 28.44
N LYS A 2 16.77 -10.11 28.86
CA LYS A 2 16.15 -11.17 28.03
C LYS A 2 15.08 -10.56 27.12
N SER A 3 15.08 -10.90 25.82
CA SER A 3 13.98 -10.55 24.92
C SER A 3 12.75 -11.42 25.25
N GLU A 4 11.57 -10.81 25.24
CA GLU A 4 10.26 -11.46 25.27
C GLU A 4 9.75 -11.60 23.82
N PHE A 5 9.13 -12.74 23.50
CA PHE A 5 8.53 -12.97 22.17
C PHE A 5 7.02 -13.12 22.36
N LYS A 6 6.25 -12.19 21.77
CA LYS A 6 4.79 -12.14 21.89
C LYS A 6 4.12 -12.43 20.55
N GLU A 7 3.17 -13.35 20.56
CA GLU A 7 2.35 -13.68 19.39
C GLU A 7 1.24 -12.66 19.16
N GLY A 8 0.86 -12.44 17.90
CA GLY A 8 -0.26 -11.57 17.54
C GLY A 8 -0.37 -11.44 16.03
N TYR A 9 -1.02 -10.37 15.56
CA TYR A 9 -1.15 -10.08 14.12
C TYR A 9 -0.99 -8.59 13.82
N CYS A 10 -0.58 -8.27 12.59
CA CYS A 10 -0.36 -6.90 12.13
C CYS A 10 -1.64 -6.33 11.50
N THR A 11 -2.21 -5.30 12.12
CA THR A 11 -3.47 -4.62 11.71
C THR A 11 -3.22 -3.36 10.87
N LEU A 12 -2.01 -3.17 10.33
CA LEU A 12 -1.73 -2.04 9.42
C LEU A 12 -2.52 -2.12 8.10
N CYS A 13 -3.02 -3.30 7.71
CA CYS A 13 -3.90 -3.47 6.56
C CYS A 13 -4.78 -4.72 6.68
N ARG A 14 -5.69 -4.90 5.71
CA ARG A 14 -6.65 -6.02 5.65
C ARG A 14 -6.02 -7.42 5.68
N SER A 15 -4.74 -7.56 5.33
CA SER A 15 -4.07 -8.86 5.31
C SER A 15 -3.89 -9.49 6.70
N ARG A 16 -3.91 -8.69 7.78
CA ARG A 16 -3.83 -9.15 9.17
C ARG A 16 -2.79 -10.25 9.40
N CYS A 17 -1.57 -10.03 8.89
CA CYS A 17 -0.53 -11.07 8.88
C CYS A 17 -0.18 -11.49 10.31
N GLY A 18 -0.16 -12.79 10.58
CA GLY A 18 0.31 -13.35 11.85
C GLY A 18 1.78 -13.00 12.13
N THR A 19 2.09 -12.68 13.38
CA THR A 19 3.36 -12.07 13.79
C THR A 19 3.91 -12.68 15.08
N VAL A 20 5.25 -12.69 15.19
CA VAL A 20 6.00 -12.83 16.44
C VAL A 20 6.75 -11.52 16.69
N ASN A 21 6.51 -10.90 17.84
CA ASN A 21 7.00 -9.58 18.20
C ASN A 21 8.09 -9.72 19.27
N GLU A 22 9.32 -9.31 18.96
CA GLU A 22 10.43 -9.29 19.90
C GLU A 22 10.42 -7.97 20.68
N VAL A 23 10.21 -8.07 22.00
CA VAL A 23 10.16 -6.93 22.92
C VAL A 23 11.29 -7.04 23.94
N ARG A 24 11.98 -5.94 24.21
CA ARG A 24 13.02 -5.87 25.25
C ARG A 24 12.81 -4.58 26.04
N ASN A 25 12.62 -4.71 27.36
CA ASN A 25 12.38 -3.57 28.25
C ASN A 25 11.32 -2.60 27.70
N ASP A 26 10.14 -3.14 27.36
CA ASP A 26 9.02 -2.35 26.83
C ASP A 26 9.32 -1.61 25.50
N THR A 27 10.39 -2.02 24.81
CA THR A 27 10.76 -1.55 23.47
C THR A 27 10.54 -2.66 22.46
N LEU A 28 9.65 -2.42 21.49
CA LEU A 28 9.51 -3.28 20.32
C LEU A 28 10.79 -3.22 19.47
N ILE A 29 11.53 -4.33 19.42
CA ILE A 29 12.83 -4.41 18.73
C ILE A 29 12.65 -4.85 17.27
N ARG A 30 11.81 -5.87 17.05
CA ARG A 30 11.63 -6.48 15.73
C ARG A 30 10.32 -7.24 15.63
N ILE A 31 9.75 -7.28 14.42
CA ILE A 31 8.60 -8.13 14.10
C ILE A 31 8.98 -9.14 13.02
N LYS A 32 8.56 -10.39 13.20
CA LYS A 32 8.67 -11.47 12.21
C LYS A 32 7.32 -12.07 11.92
N GLN A 33 7.19 -12.73 10.78
CA GLN A 33 6.01 -13.54 10.45
C GLN A 33 5.88 -14.74 11.38
N ASN A 34 4.65 -15.15 11.69
CA ASN A 34 4.34 -16.38 12.44
C ASN A 34 3.71 -17.42 11.49
N PRO A 35 4.48 -18.37 10.93
CA PRO A 35 3.95 -19.36 9.99
C PRO A 35 2.87 -20.29 10.56
N ASN A 36 2.71 -20.36 11.89
CA ASN A 36 1.65 -21.15 12.52
C ASN A 36 0.29 -20.45 12.48
N HIS A 37 0.27 -19.14 12.18
CA HIS A 37 -0.96 -18.38 12.01
C HIS A 37 -1.48 -18.52 10.56
N PRO A 38 -2.79 -18.70 10.30
CA PRO A 38 -3.34 -18.90 8.95
C PRO A 38 -2.97 -17.82 7.92
N THR A 39 -2.69 -16.59 8.36
CA THR A 39 -2.24 -15.46 7.51
C THR A 39 -0.76 -15.11 7.68
N GLY A 40 0.02 -15.94 8.36
CA GLY A 40 1.38 -15.62 8.83
C GLY A 40 2.53 -16.25 8.04
N ASN A 41 2.26 -16.85 6.87
CA ASN A 41 3.31 -17.35 5.97
C ASN A 41 4.24 -16.24 5.43
N ALA A 42 3.76 -15.00 5.39
CA ALA A 42 4.51 -13.85 4.90
C ALA A 42 4.17 -12.55 5.63
N MET A 43 5.11 -11.60 5.60
CA MET A 43 4.93 -10.24 6.12
C MET A 43 5.59 -9.19 5.22
N CYS A 44 4.94 -8.03 5.08
CA CYS A 44 5.46 -6.91 4.30
C CYS A 44 6.45 -6.04 5.09
N MET A 45 7.24 -5.22 4.38
CA MET A 45 8.21 -4.31 5.01
C MET A 45 7.54 -3.28 5.93
N LYS A 46 6.29 -2.87 5.63
CA LYS A 46 5.51 -1.97 6.49
C LYS A 46 5.33 -2.54 7.90
N GLY A 47 5.03 -3.84 8.00
CA GLY A 47 4.95 -4.54 9.27
C GLY A 47 6.31 -4.67 9.96
N LYS A 48 7.37 -4.94 9.19
CA LYS A 48 8.75 -5.03 9.73
C LYS A 48 9.29 -3.68 10.24
N ALA A 49 8.85 -2.57 9.67
CA ALA A 49 9.19 -1.20 10.07
C ALA A 49 8.37 -0.67 11.26
N ALA A 50 7.46 -1.48 11.81
CA ALA A 50 6.67 -1.13 12.98
C ALA A 50 7.46 -0.60 14.20
N PRO A 51 8.68 -1.11 14.51
CA PRO A 51 9.50 -0.53 15.57
C PRO A 51 9.76 0.97 15.37
N GLU A 52 10.11 1.38 14.15
CA GLU A 52 10.33 2.80 13.80
C GLU A 52 9.03 3.62 13.95
N LEU A 53 7.88 3.03 13.64
CA LEU A 53 6.59 3.70 13.79
C LEU A 53 6.21 3.89 15.26
N ALA A 54 6.29 2.82 16.05
CA ALA A 54 5.91 2.82 17.46
C ALA A 54 6.76 3.78 18.30
N HIS A 55 8.06 3.85 18.01
CA HIS A 55 9.02 4.66 18.75
C HIS A 55 9.40 5.96 18.03
N SER A 56 8.67 6.36 16.99
CA SER A 56 8.98 7.59 16.27
C SER A 56 8.90 8.81 17.20
N PRO A 57 9.95 9.65 17.29
CA PRO A 57 9.91 10.87 18.09
C PRO A 57 8.99 11.95 17.49
N ASN A 58 8.51 11.74 16.25
CA ASN A 58 7.63 12.68 15.57
C ASN A 58 6.15 12.42 15.86
N ARG A 59 5.81 11.38 16.66
CA ARG A 59 4.43 11.10 17.04
C ARG A 59 3.88 12.19 17.96
N ILE A 60 2.60 12.50 17.82
CA ILE A 60 1.88 13.22 18.86
C ILE A 60 1.61 12.27 20.02
N LEU A 61 1.95 12.70 21.24
CA LEU A 61 1.86 11.86 22.44
C LEU A 61 0.97 12.45 23.54
N TYR A 62 0.46 13.67 23.33
CA TYR A 62 -0.39 14.39 24.29
C TYR A 62 -1.53 15.10 23.55
N PRO A 63 -2.71 15.29 24.16
CA PRO A 63 -3.76 16.12 23.60
C PRO A 63 -3.28 17.55 23.37
N LEU A 64 -3.53 18.09 22.19
CA LEU A 64 -3.13 19.44 21.79
C LEU A 64 -4.36 20.28 21.45
N ARG A 65 -4.31 21.56 21.81
CA ARG A 65 -5.31 22.59 21.48
C ARG A 65 -4.67 23.65 20.61
N ARG A 66 -5.34 24.02 19.52
CA ARG A 66 -4.94 25.14 18.66
C ARG A 66 -5.06 26.47 19.43
N THR A 67 -4.08 27.36 19.26
CA THR A 67 -4.15 28.73 19.82
C THR A 67 -4.18 29.83 18.76
N ASN A 68 -3.60 29.57 17.58
CA ASN A 68 -3.66 30.50 16.45
C ASN A 68 -4.90 30.27 15.58
N PRO A 69 -5.37 31.27 14.81
CA PRO A 69 -6.47 31.11 13.87
C PRO A 69 -6.34 29.89 12.93
N LYS A 70 -7.49 29.35 12.51
CA LYS A 70 -7.53 28.22 11.58
C LYS A 70 -7.05 28.66 10.20
N GLY A 71 -6.03 27.99 9.68
CA GLY A 71 -5.40 28.31 8.39
C GLY A 71 -4.07 29.05 8.48
N ASP A 72 -3.64 29.46 9.68
CA ASP A 72 -2.26 29.91 9.91
C ASP A 72 -1.28 28.75 9.71
N ALA A 73 -0.08 29.06 9.19
CA ALA A 73 0.96 28.06 8.91
C ALA A 73 1.49 27.36 10.17
N ASP A 74 1.39 28.01 11.33
CA ASP A 74 1.65 27.42 12.64
C ASP A 74 0.34 27.42 13.46
N PRO A 75 -0.24 26.25 13.79
CA PRO A 75 -1.42 26.16 14.64
C PRO A 75 -1.24 26.69 16.07
N GLY A 76 0.00 26.85 16.54
CA GLY A 76 0.30 27.25 17.90
C GLY A 76 -0.18 26.20 18.91
N TRP A 77 0.14 24.92 18.69
CA TRP A 77 -0.34 23.82 19.53
C TRP A 77 0.05 23.99 21.01
N GLU A 78 -0.95 24.02 21.88
CA GLU A 78 -0.81 24.01 23.33
C GLU A 78 -1.18 22.64 23.89
N ARG A 79 -0.31 22.02 24.69
CA ARG A 79 -0.62 20.77 25.38
C ARG A 79 -1.71 20.98 26.43
N ILE A 80 -2.74 20.15 26.40
CA ILE A 80 -3.81 20.08 27.41
C ILE A 80 -3.94 18.66 27.97
N THR A 81 -4.66 18.51 29.08
CA THR A 81 -4.92 17.18 29.67
C THR A 81 -6.07 16.48 28.94
N TRP A 82 -6.10 15.14 28.99
CA TRP A 82 -7.20 14.35 28.45
C TRP A 82 -8.58 14.74 28.98
N ASP A 83 -8.71 14.98 30.29
CA ASP A 83 -9.99 15.37 30.87
C ASP A 83 -10.49 16.71 30.32
N LYS A 84 -9.60 17.72 30.22
CA LYS A 84 -9.94 19.01 29.61
C LYS A 84 -10.33 18.84 28.13
N ALA A 85 -9.57 18.04 27.39
CA ALA A 85 -9.81 17.80 25.98
C ALA A 85 -11.18 17.13 25.75
N LEU A 86 -11.45 15.99 26.39
CA LEU A 86 -12.68 15.23 26.18
C LEU A 86 -13.91 15.92 26.77
N LYS A 87 -13.77 16.65 27.88
CA LYS A 87 -14.85 17.50 28.39
C LYS A 87 -15.23 18.58 27.37
N TYR A 88 -14.23 19.30 26.85
CA TYR A 88 -14.47 20.37 25.87
C TYR A 88 -15.07 19.82 24.56
N VAL A 89 -14.58 18.67 24.08
CA VAL A 89 -15.14 17.99 22.91
C VAL A 89 -16.60 17.57 23.16
N ALA A 90 -16.90 16.93 24.29
CA ALA A 90 -18.27 16.52 24.63
C ALA A 90 -19.23 17.71 24.70
N GLU A 91 -18.82 18.80 25.37
CA GLU A 91 -19.61 20.03 25.47
C GLU A 91 -19.92 20.63 24.09
N LYS A 92 -18.92 20.70 23.20
CA LYS A 92 -19.11 21.21 21.84
C LYS A 92 -20.01 20.30 20.99
N LEU A 93 -19.79 18.99 21.01
CA LEU A 93 -20.63 18.05 20.26
C LEU A 93 -22.09 18.07 20.74
N ALA A 94 -22.31 18.13 22.06
CA ALA A 94 -23.64 18.27 22.65
C ALA A 94 -24.30 19.60 22.26
N PHE A 95 -23.54 20.69 22.27
CA PHE A 95 -24.01 22.02 21.85
C PHE A 95 -24.51 22.02 20.39
N TYR A 96 -23.69 21.55 19.45
CA TYR A 96 -24.09 21.51 18.03
C TYR A 96 -25.31 20.60 17.80
N LYS A 97 -25.33 19.43 18.46
CA LYS A 97 -26.47 18.52 18.39
C LYS A 97 -27.76 19.17 18.91
N ALA A 98 -27.69 19.90 20.02
CA ALA A 98 -28.85 20.56 20.62
C ALA A 98 -29.35 21.76 19.79
N GLU A 99 -28.44 22.55 19.22
CA GLU A 99 -28.79 23.77 18.48
C GLU A 99 -29.22 23.48 17.03
N SER A 100 -28.56 22.54 16.34
CA SER A 100 -28.68 22.37 14.88
C SER A 100 -28.98 20.93 14.44
N GLY A 101 -29.23 20.03 15.38
CA GLY A 101 -29.46 18.62 15.11
C GLY A 101 -28.15 17.81 15.02
N ALA A 102 -28.24 16.50 15.23
CA ALA A 102 -27.06 15.63 15.20
C ALA A 102 -26.40 15.58 13.81
N GLU A 103 -27.16 15.84 12.75
CA GLU A 103 -26.69 15.92 11.38
C GLU A 103 -25.73 17.08 11.11
N SER A 104 -25.72 18.13 11.94
CA SER A 104 -24.78 19.25 11.77
C SER A 104 -23.34 18.90 12.19
N VAL A 105 -23.12 17.71 12.73
CA VAL A 105 -21.79 17.17 13.06
C VAL A 105 -21.47 16.04 12.10
N ALA A 106 -20.41 16.19 11.32
CA ALA A 106 -19.89 15.13 10.47
C ALA A 106 -18.84 14.28 11.22
N PHE A 107 -18.71 13.03 10.80
CA PHE A 107 -17.65 12.14 11.26
C PHE A 107 -16.80 11.73 10.07
N SER A 108 -15.49 11.88 10.17
CA SER A 108 -14.54 11.47 9.15
C SER A 108 -13.79 10.23 9.63
N ILE A 109 -13.89 9.10 8.95
CA ILE A 109 -13.36 7.81 9.42
C ILE A 109 -12.51 7.18 8.31
N THR A 110 -11.27 6.80 8.61
CA THR A 110 -10.40 6.21 7.59
C THR A 110 -10.76 4.75 7.32
N SER A 111 -10.41 4.23 6.14
CA SER A 111 -10.74 2.85 5.77
C SER A 111 -9.99 1.84 6.65
N PRO A 112 -10.68 0.80 7.17
CA PRO A 112 -10.01 -0.29 7.90
C PRO A 112 -9.13 -1.17 6.98
N SER A 113 -9.21 -1.00 5.66
CA SER A 113 -8.48 -1.82 4.70
C SER A 113 -6.97 -1.53 4.67
N GLY A 114 -6.55 -0.37 5.18
CA GLY A 114 -5.15 0.08 5.18
C GLY A 114 -4.75 0.84 6.43
N THR A 115 -5.46 0.64 7.54
CA THR A 115 -5.16 1.32 8.81
C THR A 115 -5.47 0.44 10.02
N PRO A 116 -4.82 0.68 11.17
CA PRO A 116 -5.15 0.03 12.46
C PRO A 116 -6.56 0.31 12.98
N LEU A 117 -7.33 1.17 12.32
CA LEU A 117 -8.70 1.48 12.71
C LEU A 117 -9.62 0.26 12.63
N SER A 118 -9.18 -0.81 11.95
CA SER A 118 -9.91 -2.08 11.93
C SER A 118 -10.16 -2.68 13.33
N ASP A 119 -9.39 -2.29 14.35
CA ASP A 119 -9.60 -2.72 15.75
C ASP A 119 -10.74 -1.95 16.46
N SER A 120 -11.20 -0.84 15.90
CA SER A 120 -12.07 0.14 16.59
C SER A 120 -13.26 0.62 15.77
N LEU A 121 -13.29 0.32 14.47
CA LEU A 121 -14.32 0.79 13.53
C LEU A 121 -15.74 0.53 14.04
N GLU A 122 -16.02 -0.68 14.54
CA GLU A 122 -17.36 -1.04 15.01
C GLU A 122 -17.81 -0.18 16.21
N TRP A 123 -16.90 0.14 17.13
CA TRP A 123 -17.20 0.99 18.28
C TRP A 123 -17.33 2.47 17.92
N ILE A 124 -16.52 2.96 16.98
CA ILE A 124 -16.67 4.30 16.42
C ILE A 124 -18.03 4.42 15.72
N GLU A 125 -18.39 3.46 14.87
CA GLU A 125 -19.69 3.48 14.19
C GLU A 125 -20.85 3.36 15.16
N ARG A 126 -20.75 2.55 16.22
CA ARG A 126 -21.74 2.51 17.31
C ARG A 126 -21.89 3.89 17.93
N PHE A 127 -20.79 4.58 18.21
CA PHE A 127 -20.81 5.91 18.80
C PHE A 127 -21.52 6.91 17.89
N VAL A 128 -21.14 6.97 16.60
CA VAL A 128 -21.77 7.87 15.63
C VAL A 128 -23.27 7.62 15.48
N ARG A 129 -23.68 6.35 15.42
CA ARG A 129 -25.09 5.97 15.25
C ARG A 129 -25.95 6.35 16.45
N ASN A 130 -25.43 6.19 17.68
CA ASN A 130 -26.12 6.61 18.91
C ASN A 130 -26.02 8.12 19.14
N PHE A 131 -24.96 8.78 18.67
CA PHE A 131 -24.89 10.24 18.59
C PHE A 131 -25.99 10.78 17.67
N GLY A 132 -26.31 10.05 16.60
CA GLY A 132 -27.41 10.33 15.69
C GLY A 132 -26.98 11.09 14.44
N SER A 133 -25.69 11.18 14.14
CA SER A 133 -25.24 11.80 12.88
C SER A 133 -25.34 10.80 11.74
N PRO A 134 -26.07 11.10 10.66
CA PRO A 134 -26.10 10.26 9.46
C PRO A 134 -24.90 10.52 8.53
N ASN A 135 -23.99 11.42 8.90
CA ASN A 135 -22.96 11.95 8.01
C ASN A 135 -21.57 11.40 8.36
N VAL A 136 -21.27 10.21 7.88
CA VAL A 136 -19.93 9.61 7.98
C VAL A 136 -19.22 9.71 6.65
N CYS A 137 -18.23 10.60 6.53
CA CYS A 137 -17.32 10.61 5.40
C CYS A 137 -16.23 9.54 5.63
N ASN A 138 -16.22 8.51 4.80
CA ASN A 138 -15.17 7.49 4.78
C ASN A 138 -14.44 7.57 3.43
N GLY A 139 -13.57 6.62 3.10
CA GLY A 139 -13.02 6.43 1.76
C GLY A 139 -13.80 5.39 0.95
N THR A 140 -15.08 5.16 1.24
CA THR A 140 -15.87 4.06 0.66
C THR A 140 -16.08 4.24 -0.85
N GLU A 141 -16.38 5.47 -1.28
CA GLU A 141 -16.48 5.92 -2.66
C GLU A 141 -15.14 5.82 -3.42
N LEU A 142 -14.03 5.78 -2.69
CA LEU A 142 -12.68 5.66 -3.24
C LEU A 142 -12.13 4.23 -3.19
N CYS A 143 -12.75 3.31 -2.45
CA CYS A 143 -12.11 2.06 -2.07
C CYS A 143 -12.97 0.84 -2.38
N ASN A 144 -14.01 0.59 -1.58
CA ASN A 144 -14.61 -0.73 -1.46
C ASN A 144 -16.08 -0.79 -1.84
N TRP A 145 -16.77 0.35 -2.02
CA TRP A 145 -18.21 0.35 -2.28
C TRP A 145 -18.59 -0.54 -3.48
N HIS A 146 -17.86 -0.46 -4.59
CA HIS A 146 -18.17 -1.24 -5.79
C HIS A 146 -18.07 -2.75 -5.54
N LYS A 147 -16.97 -3.23 -4.95
CA LYS A 147 -16.84 -4.67 -4.65
C LYS A 147 -17.81 -5.15 -3.56
N ASP A 148 -18.21 -4.26 -2.65
CA ASP A 148 -19.04 -4.63 -1.49
C ASP A 148 -20.53 -4.51 -1.77
N GLU A 149 -20.96 -3.48 -2.48
CA GLU A 149 -22.36 -3.11 -2.71
C GLU A 149 -22.79 -3.26 -4.18
N ALA A 150 -21.98 -2.88 -5.17
CA ALA A 150 -22.38 -3.01 -6.57
C ALA A 150 -22.55 -4.48 -6.99
N HIS A 151 -21.70 -5.38 -6.47
CA HIS A 151 -21.83 -6.83 -6.68
C HIS A 151 -23.15 -7.39 -6.09
N LYS A 152 -23.73 -6.77 -5.05
CA LYS A 152 -25.03 -7.17 -4.48
C LYS A 152 -26.17 -6.96 -5.46
N PHE A 153 -26.08 -6.01 -6.40
CA PHE A 153 -27.09 -5.85 -7.44
C PHE A 153 -27.18 -7.06 -8.38
N THR A 154 -26.17 -7.94 -8.39
CA THR A 154 -26.13 -9.17 -9.19
C THR A 154 -26.32 -10.41 -8.31
N PHE A 155 -25.53 -10.58 -7.24
CA PHE A 155 -25.54 -11.82 -6.43
C PHE A 155 -26.20 -11.70 -5.05
N GLY A 156 -26.62 -10.50 -4.63
CA GLY A 156 -27.16 -10.27 -3.27
C GLY A 156 -26.10 -10.27 -2.16
N CYS A 157 -24.84 -10.50 -2.47
CA CYS A 157 -23.72 -10.42 -1.53
C CYS A 157 -22.57 -9.59 -2.09
N ASN A 158 -21.61 -9.19 -1.24
CA ASN A 158 -20.33 -8.66 -1.72
C ASN A 158 -19.53 -9.73 -2.46
N ILE A 159 -18.45 -9.36 -3.16
CA ILE A 159 -17.56 -10.33 -3.80
C ILE A 159 -17.04 -11.33 -2.74
N PRO A 160 -17.36 -12.63 -2.84
CA PRO A 160 -16.90 -13.61 -1.87
C PRO A 160 -15.39 -13.85 -1.96
N VAL A 161 -14.83 -14.53 -0.96
CA VAL A 161 -13.38 -14.79 -0.90
C VAL A 161 -12.97 -15.71 -2.05
N ALA A 162 -11.99 -15.30 -2.85
CA ALA A 162 -11.45 -16.09 -3.95
C ALA A 162 -10.55 -17.23 -3.42
N ASP A 163 -10.93 -18.48 -3.67
CA ASP A 163 -10.20 -19.68 -3.26
C ASP A 163 -9.03 -20.00 -4.22
N TYR A 164 -8.05 -19.08 -4.26
CA TYR A 164 -6.94 -19.14 -5.22
C TYR A 164 -6.13 -20.44 -5.18
N ARG A 165 -6.04 -21.09 -4.01
CA ARG A 165 -5.24 -22.32 -3.82
C ARG A 165 -5.80 -23.51 -4.60
N ASN A 166 -7.11 -23.55 -4.81
CA ASN A 166 -7.82 -24.67 -5.43
C ASN A 166 -8.35 -24.33 -6.84
N ALA A 167 -8.01 -23.16 -7.37
CA ALA A 167 -8.51 -22.67 -8.64
C ALA A 167 -7.85 -23.34 -9.85
N GLU A 168 -8.60 -23.49 -10.95
CA GLU A 168 -8.06 -23.81 -12.28
C GLU A 168 -7.69 -22.54 -13.05
N LEU A 169 -8.44 -21.47 -12.82
CA LEU A 169 -8.21 -20.17 -13.40
C LEU A 169 -8.35 -19.09 -12.32
N ILE A 170 -7.32 -18.24 -12.25
CA ILE A 170 -7.29 -17.06 -11.40
C ILE A 170 -7.45 -15.84 -12.30
N ILE A 171 -8.39 -14.95 -11.97
CA ILE A 171 -8.59 -13.68 -12.69
C ILE A 171 -8.39 -12.51 -11.72
N LEU A 172 -7.37 -11.70 -11.98
CA LEU A 172 -7.10 -10.47 -11.22
C LEU A 172 -7.47 -9.27 -12.07
N TRP A 173 -8.50 -8.53 -11.66
CA TRP A 173 -9.05 -7.43 -12.47
C TRP A 173 -8.92 -6.10 -11.72
N GLY A 174 -7.97 -5.25 -12.13
CA GLY A 174 -7.69 -4.01 -11.41
C GLY A 174 -7.26 -4.24 -9.95
N HIS A 175 -6.68 -5.41 -9.66
CA HIS A 175 -6.26 -5.85 -8.32
C HIS A 175 -4.82 -6.38 -8.35
N ASN A 176 -3.97 -5.86 -7.47
CA ASN A 176 -2.55 -6.22 -7.38
C ASN A 176 -2.17 -6.68 -5.95
N PRO A 177 -2.50 -7.94 -5.59
CA PRO A 177 -2.31 -8.45 -4.23
C PRO A 177 -0.84 -8.48 -3.79
N THR A 178 0.12 -8.54 -4.72
CA THR A 178 1.56 -8.47 -4.41
C THR A 178 1.94 -7.23 -3.59
N ASN A 179 1.28 -6.10 -3.83
CA ASN A 179 1.53 -4.86 -3.11
C ASN A 179 0.49 -4.56 -2.02
N THR A 180 -0.72 -5.10 -2.16
CA THR A 180 -1.89 -4.68 -1.36
C THR A 180 -2.42 -5.74 -0.39
N TRP A 181 -2.18 -7.03 -0.63
CA TRP A 181 -2.71 -8.13 0.19
C TRP A 181 -1.82 -9.39 0.12
N LEU A 182 -0.82 -9.44 1.00
CA LEU A 182 0.25 -10.43 0.92
C LEU A 182 -0.23 -11.88 1.13
N ALA A 183 -1.23 -12.09 2.00
CA ALA A 183 -1.84 -13.41 2.19
C ALA A 183 -2.50 -13.94 0.91
N GLN A 184 -3.16 -13.08 0.13
CA GLN A 184 -3.70 -13.47 -1.18
C GLN A 184 -2.57 -13.73 -2.20
N ALA A 185 -1.51 -12.92 -2.21
CA ALA A 185 -0.38 -13.13 -3.10
C ALA A 185 0.28 -14.51 -2.87
N GLU A 186 0.40 -14.93 -1.61
CA GLU A 186 0.89 -16.26 -1.24
C GLU A 186 -0.09 -17.37 -1.69
N ALA A 187 -1.40 -17.19 -1.48
CA ALA A 187 -2.42 -18.14 -1.95
C ALA A 187 -2.45 -18.29 -3.49
N ILE A 188 -2.29 -17.18 -4.23
CA ILE A 188 -2.14 -17.19 -5.70
C ILE A 188 -0.89 -17.95 -6.10
N GLY A 189 0.23 -17.71 -5.41
CA GLY A 189 1.47 -18.44 -5.67
C GLY A 189 1.31 -19.95 -5.49
N ALA A 190 0.58 -20.38 -4.46
CA ALA A 190 0.23 -21.78 -4.25
C ALA A 190 -0.68 -22.35 -5.35
N GLY A 191 -1.72 -21.61 -5.78
CA GLY A 191 -2.59 -22.00 -6.88
C GLY A 191 -1.83 -22.16 -8.20
N ARG A 192 -0.93 -21.22 -8.53
CA ARG A 192 -0.05 -21.29 -9.70
C ARG A 192 0.84 -22.53 -9.66
N ASN A 193 1.41 -22.84 -8.50
CA ASN A 193 2.23 -24.04 -8.32
C ASN A 193 1.41 -25.34 -8.47
N ALA A 194 0.11 -25.30 -8.17
CA ALA A 194 -0.83 -26.39 -8.41
C ALA A 194 -1.33 -26.47 -9.86
N GLY A 195 -0.92 -25.55 -10.75
CA GLY A 195 -1.24 -25.55 -12.17
C GLY A 195 -2.34 -24.57 -12.60
N ALA A 196 -2.85 -23.72 -11.70
CA ALA A 196 -3.86 -22.72 -12.04
C ALA A 196 -3.37 -21.78 -13.14
N LYS A 197 -4.19 -21.49 -14.15
CA LYS A 197 -3.99 -20.45 -15.15
C LYS A 197 -4.24 -19.06 -14.56
N LEU A 198 -3.66 -18.02 -15.16
CA LEU A 198 -3.76 -16.66 -14.63
C LEU A 198 -4.06 -15.65 -15.74
N ILE A 199 -5.15 -14.90 -15.56
CA ILE A 199 -5.47 -13.69 -16.33
C ILE A 199 -5.27 -12.47 -15.44
N VAL A 200 -4.58 -11.46 -15.96
CA VAL A 200 -4.41 -10.17 -15.28
C VAL A 200 -4.92 -9.04 -16.17
N VAL A 201 -5.90 -8.29 -15.68
CA VAL A 201 -6.40 -7.07 -16.31
C VAL A 201 -5.87 -5.88 -15.53
N ASP A 202 -4.84 -5.23 -16.07
CA ASP A 202 -4.15 -4.11 -15.43
C ASP A 202 -3.42 -3.30 -16.52
N PRO A 203 -3.50 -1.95 -16.55
CA PRO A 203 -2.71 -1.13 -17.47
C PRO A 203 -1.18 -1.33 -17.31
N ARG A 204 -0.73 -1.83 -16.15
CA ARG A 204 0.69 -2.00 -15.81
C ARG A 204 1.13 -3.43 -16.04
N HIS A 205 2.38 -3.58 -16.48
CA HIS A 205 3.06 -4.87 -16.55
C HIS A 205 3.58 -5.28 -15.15
N THR A 206 2.65 -5.46 -14.21
CA THR A 206 2.95 -5.87 -12.83
C THR A 206 3.64 -7.24 -12.79
N ALA A 207 4.14 -7.65 -11.62
CA ALA A 207 4.77 -8.97 -11.50
C ALA A 207 3.82 -10.13 -11.81
N LEU A 208 2.59 -10.07 -11.34
CA LEU A 208 1.59 -11.08 -11.68
C LEU A 208 1.18 -11.00 -13.15
N ALA A 209 1.18 -9.81 -13.76
CA ALA A 209 0.98 -9.68 -15.21
C ALA A 209 2.12 -10.33 -16.02
N ARG A 210 3.38 -10.13 -15.62
CA ARG A 210 4.56 -10.78 -16.24
C ARG A 210 4.51 -12.31 -16.17
N GLU A 211 3.95 -12.85 -15.09
CA GLU A 211 3.80 -14.30 -14.86
C GLU A 211 2.47 -14.86 -15.37
N SER A 212 1.57 -14.02 -15.90
CA SER A 212 0.24 -14.42 -16.34
C SER A 212 0.26 -15.20 -17.65
N ASP A 213 -0.73 -16.06 -17.85
CA ASP A 213 -0.96 -16.69 -19.15
C ASP A 213 -1.53 -15.67 -20.14
N ASN A 214 -2.33 -14.70 -19.66
CA ASN A 214 -2.84 -13.61 -20.49
C ASN A 214 -2.88 -12.28 -19.72
N TRP A 215 -2.06 -11.33 -20.15
CA TRP A 215 -2.07 -9.97 -19.64
C TRP A 215 -2.87 -9.04 -20.58
N LEU A 216 -3.99 -8.55 -20.07
CA LEU A 216 -4.87 -7.59 -20.73
C LEU A 216 -4.50 -6.18 -20.25
N ASN A 217 -3.65 -5.50 -21.03
CA ASN A 217 -3.12 -4.16 -20.78
C ASN A 217 -4.17 -3.06 -21.06
N ILE A 218 -5.21 -3.02 -20.22
CA ILE A 218 -6.43 -2.24 -20.50
C ILE A 218 -6.23 -0.73 -20.41
N ASN A 219 -6.92 0.02 -21.28
CA ASN A 219 -7.11 1.46 -21.10
C ASN A 219 -7.97 1.73 -19.84
N PRO A 220 -7.52 2.56 -18.89
CA PRO A 220 -8.26 2.77 -17.65
C PRO A 220 -9.67 3.33 -17.88
N GLY A 221 -10.67 2.68 -17.25
CA GLY A 221 -12.08 3.09 -17.32
C GLY A 221 -12.87 2.45 -18.46
N THR A 222 -12.28 1.51 -19.20
CA THR A 222 -12.95 0.79 -20.31
C THR A 222 -13.30 -0.66 -19.98
N ASP A 223 -13.20 -1.04 -18.72
CA ASP A 223 -13.36 -2.41 -18.22
C ASP A 223 -14.75 -3.01 -18.50
N ALA A 224 -15.82 -2.22 -18.44
CA ALA A 224 -17.16 -2.69 -18.79
C ALA A 224 -17.24 -3.16 -20.24
N ALA A 225 -16.60 -2.44 -21.19
CA ALA A 225 -16.56 -2.84 -22.60
C ALA A 225 -15.81 -4.17 -22.79
N LEU A 226 -14.73 -4.40 -22.03
CA LEU A 226 -14.02 -5.68 -22.03
C LEU A 226 -14.91 -6.81 -21.51
N ALA A 227 -15.59 -6.62 -20.37
CA ALA A 227 -16.48 -7.62 -19.80
C ALA A 227 -17.66 -7.96 -20.73
N LEU A 228 -18.31 -6.94 -21.32
CA LEU A 228 -19.42 -7.10 -22.27
C LEU A 228 -18.95 -7.77 -23.58
N GLY A 229 -17.73 -7.48 -24.04
CA GLY A 229 -17.11 -8.19 -25.15
C GLY A 229 -16.88 -9.68 -24.87
N LEU A 230 -16.37 -10.02 -23.69
CA LEU A 230 -16.20 -11.41 -23.26
C LEU A 230 -17.56 -12.12 -23.15
N ILE A 231 -18.58 -11.46 -22.58
CA ILE A 231 -19.96 -11.97 -22.52
C ILE A 231 -20.47 -12.28 -23.93
N ASN A 232 -20.32 -11.34 -24.87
CA ASN A 232 -20.75 -11.51 -26.26
C ASN A 232 -20.11 -12.75 -26.90
N ILE A 233 -18.80 -12.94 -26.73
CA ILE A 233 -18.08 -14.11 -27.27
C ILE A 233 -18.58 -15.41 -26.64
N ILE A 234 -18.69 -15.45 -25.31
CA ILE A 234 -19.09 -16.65 -24.56
C ILE A 234 -20.52 -17.07 -24.93
N ILE A 235 -21.45 -16.12 -25.04
CA ILE A 235 -22.83 -16.37 -25.46
C ILE A 235 -22.87 -16.92 -26.89
N ASN A 236 -22.21 -16.25 -27.84
CA ASN A 236 -22.24 -16.66 -29.26
C ASN A 236 -21.61 -18.04 -29.49
N ARG A 237 -20.62 -18.41 -28.68
CA ARG A 237 -19.98 -19.74 -28.71
C ARG A 237 -20.69 -20.78 -27.83
N ARG A 238 -21.78 -20.40 -27.14
CA ARG A 238 -22.50 -21.24 -26.17
C ARG A 238 -21.58 -21.82 -25.08
N GLY A 239 -20.60 -21.05 -24.64
CA GLY A 239 -19.60 -21.44 -23.65
C GLY A 239 -19.96 -21.11 -22.20
N TYR A 240 -21.21 -20.72 -21.92
CA TYR A 240 -21.71 -20.45 -20.58
C TYR A 240 -22.30 -21.72 -19.93
N ASP A 241 -22.37 -21.78 -18.61
CA ASP A 241 -23.05 -22.85 -17.87
C ASP A 241 -24.57 -22.70 -18.05
N GLN A 242 -25.11 -23.41 -19.04
CA GLN A 242 -26.52 -23.33 -19.40
C GLN A 242 -27.45 -23.73 -18.25
N ALA A 243 -27.08 -24.74 -17.46
CA ALA A 243 -27.89 -25.21 -16.34
C ALA A 243 -27.92 -24.16 -15.22
N PHE A 244 -26.77 -23.57 -14.90
CA PHE A 244 -26.71 -22.50 -13.92
C PHE A 244 -27.47 -21.25 -14.38
N VAL A 245 -27.23 -20.82 -15.62
CA VAL A 245 -27.90 -19.62 -16.20
C VAL A 245 -29.41 -19.79 -16.20
N ALA A 246 -29.94 -20.92 -16.65
CA ALA A 246 -31.38 -21.14 -16.72
C ALA A 246 -32.06 -21.25 -15.34
N ARG A 247 -31.37 -21.78 -14.33
CA ARG A 247 -31.95 -22.15 -13.02
C ARG A 247 -31.71 -21.15 -11.92
N TRP A 248 -30.52 -20.58 -11.85
CA TRP A 248 -30.05 -19.78 -10.72
C TRP A 248 -29.93 -18.30 -11.03
N THR A 249 -30.19 -17.91 -12.27
CA THR A 249 -30.22 -16.51 -12.68
C THR A 249 -31.61 -16.15 -13.19
N ASN A 250 -31.93 -14.86 -13.22
CA ASN A 250 -33.20 -14.39 -13.77
C ASN A 250 -33.25 -14.36 -15.31
N ALA A 251 -32.29 -15.01 -16.00
CA ALA A 251 -32.18 -15.11 -17.46
C ALA A 251 -33.47 -15.51 -18.19
N SER A 252 -34.22 -16.47 -17.64
CA SER A 252 -35.44 -17.04 -18.22
C SER A 252 -36.71 -16.23 -17.91
N LEU A 253 -36.64 -15.28 -16.97
CA LEU A 253 -37.77 -14.45 -16.62
C LEU A 253 -38.11 -13.49 -17.76
N LEU A 254 -39.42 -13.33 -18.02
CA LEU A 254 -39.91 -12.44 -19.05
C LEU A 254 -39.96 -10.99 -18.54
N VAL A 255 -39.34 -10.07 -19.27
CA VAL A 255 -39.38 -8.62 -19.07
C VAL A 255 -40.34 -8.01 -20.07
N ARG A 256 -41.24 -7.14 -19.62
CA ARG A 256 -42.24 -6.50 -20.49
C ARG A 256 -41.62 -5.33 -21.25
N ASN A 257 -41.89 -5.25 -22.55
CA ASN A 257 -41.37 -4.19 -23.41
C ASN A 257 -42.03 -2.83 -23.13
N ASP A 258 -43.24 -2.81 -22.54
CA ASP A 258 -44.01 -1.58 -22.34
C ASP A 258 -43.57 -0.77 -21.12
N ASN A 259 -42.95 -1.41 -20.12
CA ASN A 259 -42.59 -0.73 -18.87
C ASN A 259 -41.26 -1.20 -18.25
N GLY A 260 -40.55 -2.16 -18.84
CA GLY A 260 -39.27 -2.67 -18.33
C GLY A 260 -39.35 -3.44 -17.01
N LEU A 261 -40.56 -3.74 -16.52
CA LEU A 261 -40.75 -4.59 -15.34
C LEU A 261 -40.84 -6.05 -15.77
N PHE A 262 -40.44 -6.97 -14.89
CA PHE A 262 -40.69 -8.38 -15.13
C PHE A 262 -42.20 -8.66 -15.19
N LEU A 263 -42.61 -9.51 -16.11
CA LEU A 263 -43.97 -10.01 -16.24
C LEU A 263 -44.32 -10.81 -14.97
N ARG A 264 -45.49 -10.53 -14.40
CA ARG A 264 -45.98 -11.19 -13.18
C ARG A 264 -47.27 -11.96 -13.44
N GLU A 265 -47.58 -12.91 -12.56
CA GLU A 265 -48.81 -13.69 -12.57
C GLU A 265 -50.07 -12.80 -12.71
N LYS A 266 -50.13 -11.66 -12.00
CA LYS A 266 -51.26 -10.71 -12.08
C LYS A 266 -51.47 -10.10 -13.47
N ASP A 267 -50.44 -10.10 -14.30
CA ASP A 267 -50.49 -9.52 -15.64
C ASP A 267 -51.13 -10.46 -16.65
N ILE A 268 -51.15 -11.76 -16.35
CA ILE A 268 -51.67 -12.84 -17.22
C ILE A 268 -52.88 -13.56 -16.60
N ASN A 269 -53.09 -13.44 -15.29
CA ASN A 269 -54.21 -14.00 -14.55
C ASN A 269 -54.62 -13.09 -13.37
N ILE A 270 -55.88 -12.59 -13.34
CA ILE A 270 -56.35 -11.61 -12.33
C ILE A 270 -56.31 -12.15 -10.89
N PRO A 271 -56.78 -13.38 -10.57
CA PRO A 271 -56.64 -13.94 -9.23
C PRO A 271 -55.21 -14.41 -8.93
N ALA A 272 -54.25 -13.48 -8.93
CA ALA A 272 -52.84 -13.75 -8.61
C ALA A 272 -52.58 -13.54 -7.10
N LYS A 273 -52.76 -14.59 -6.28
CA LYS A 273 -52.56 -14.51 -4.83
C LYS A 273 -51.09 -14.33 -4.42
N LYS A 274 -50.16 -14.91 -5.17
CA LYS A 274 -48.72 -14.87 -4.87
C LYS A 274 -47.94 -13.90 -5.75
N ASN A 275 -48.54 -13.49 -6.88
CA ASN A 275 -47.96 -12.56 -7.85
C ASN A 275 -46.54 -13.00 -8.31
N ARG A 276 -46.42 -14.28 -8.68
CA ARG A 276 -45.15 -14.92 -9.06
C ARG A 276 -44.56 -14.35 -10.36
N TYR A 277 -43.29 -14.63 -10.62
CA TYR A 277 -42.64 -14.30 -11.88
C TYR A 277 -43.19 -15.16 -13.03
N VAL A 278 -42.92 -14.80 -14.29
CA VAL A 278 -43.37 -15.58 -15.45
C VAL A 278 -42.18 -15.92 -16.35
N VAL A 279 -42.12 -17.18 -16.78
CA VAL A 279 -41.18 -17.72 -17.77
C VAL A 279 -41.95 -18.24 -18.99
N TRP A 280 -41.26 -18.46 -20.11
CA TRP A 280 -41.83 -19.15 -21.26
C TRP A 280 -41.41 -20.61 -21.28
N ASN A 281 -42.35 -21.53 -21.44
CA ASN A 281 -42.06 -22.96 -21.56
C ASN A 281 -41.92 -23.34 -23.06
N ASN A 282 -40.74 -23.82 -23.45
CA ASN A 282 -40.45 -24.18 -24.84
C ASN A 282 -41.22 -25.44 -25.32
N ILE A 283 -41.65 -26.32 -24.42
CA ILE A 283 -42.42 -27.51 -24.77
C ILE A 283 -43.88 -27.15 -25.02
N THR A 284 -44.50 -26.44 -24.08
CA THR A 284 -45.93 -26.10 -24.17
C THR A 284 -46.20 -24.84 -24.98
N GLN A 285 -45.16 -24.08 -25.34
CA GLN A 285 -45.27 -22.80 -26.06
C GLN A 285 -46.24 -21.82 -25.38
N SER A 286 -46.11 -21.70 -24.05
CA SER A 286 -47.02 -20.92 -23.22
C SER A 286 -46.29 -20.27 -22.03
N PRO A 287 -46.82 -19.18 -21.45
CA PRO A 287 -46.31 -18.62 -20.20
C PRO A 287 -46.55 -19.58 -19.03
N LEU A 288 -45.61 -19.63 -18.09
CA LEU A 288 -45.71 -20.39 -16.84
C LEU A 288 -45.30 -19.50 -15.66
N THR A 289 -46.00 -19.58 -14.54
CA THR A 289 -45.62 -18.89 -13.30
C THR A 289 -44.43 -19.58 -12.64
N TYR A 290 -43.44 -18.81 -12.19
CA TYR A 290 -42.19 -19.30 -11.61
C TYR A 290 -41.86 -18.60 -10.30
N ASP A 291 -41.39 -19.38 -9.32
CA ASP A 291 -40.84 -18.91 -8.05
C ASP A 291 -39.73 -19.87 -7.60
N ILE A 292 -38.52 -19.36 -7.41
CA ILE A 292 -37.34 -20.15 -7.03
C ILE A 292 -37.51 -20.81 -5.65
N HIS A 293 -38.34 -20.24 -4.76
CA HIS A 293 -38.53 -20.76 -3.40
C HIS A 293 -39.59 -21.87 -3.33
N GLU A 294 -40.57 -21.88 -4.25
CA GLU A 294 -41.66 -22.86 -4.26
C GLU A 294 -41.41 -24.02 -5.21
N ASN A 295 -40.78 -23.73 -6.35
CA ASN A 295 -40.45 -24.74 -7.34
C ASN A 295 -39.12 -25.36 -6.94
N VAL A 296 -39.15 -26.46 -6.16
CA VAL A 296 -37.99 -27.35 -6.01
C VAL A 296 -37.77 -28.00 -7.37
N PRO A 297 -36.69 -27.69 -8.11
CA PRO A 297 -36.49 -28.28 -9.44
C PRO A 297 -35.97 -29.70 -9.24
N CYS A 298 -36.91 -30.65 -9.21
CA CYS A 298 -36.65 -32.06 -9.46
C CYS A 298 -36.75 -32.27 -10.97
N ASP A 299 -35.62 -32.66 -11.57
CA ASP A 299 -35.40 -33.10 -12.96
C ASP A 299 -34.94 -32.06 -13.99
N GLU A 300 -34.07 -32.55 -14.88
CA GLU A 300 -33.42 -31.89 -16.02
C GLU A 300 -34.41 -31.49 -17.15
N ASN A 301 -35.73 -31.49 -16.87
CA ASN A 301 -36.80 -31.32 -17.86
C ASN A 301 -37.41 -29.91 -17.94
N ASP A 302 -36.95 -28.97 -17.12
CA ASP A 302 -37.40 -27.57 -17.12
C ASP A 302 -36.85 -26.81 -18.35
N ASN A 303 -37.56 -26.92 -19.47
CA ASN A 303 -37.23 -26.29 -20.75
C ASN A 303 -37.71 -24.83 -20.85
N TYR A 304 -37.25 -23.96 -19.94
CA TYR A 304 -37.57 -22.53 -20.00
C TYR A 304 -36.79 -21.81 -21.11
N ALA A 305 -37.44 -20.85 -21.78
CA ALA A 305 -36.82 -20.12 -22.87
C ALA A 305 -35.81 -19.08 -22.35
N LEU A 306 -34.55 -19.25 -22.77
CA LEU A 306 -33.51 -18.24 -22.62
C LEU A 306 -33.51 -17.23 -23.78
N PHE A 307 -33.95 -17.62 -24.96
CA PHE A 307 -33.86 -16.82 -26.18
C PHE A 307 -35.23 -16.45 -26.71
N GLY A 308 -35.36 -15.26 -27.27
CA GLY A 308 -36.53 -14.84 -28.04
C GLY A 308 -37.42 -13.80 -27.39
N GLU A 309 -38.42 -13.39 -28.18
CA GLU A 309 -39.48 -12.47 -27.83
C GLU A 309 -40.82 -13.21 -27.82
N PHE A 310 -41.68 -12.88 -26.88
CA PHE A 310 -42.91 -13.59 -26.62
C PHE A 310 -44.07 -12.62 -26.48
N SER A 311 -45.25 -13.06 -26.92
CA SER A 311 -46.49 -12.29 -26.83
C SER A 311 -47.46 -13.01 -25.93
N VAL A 312 -47.82 -12.38 -24.80
CA VAL A 312 -48.67 -13.00 -23.77
C VAL A 312 -49.98 -12.25 -23.64
N ASN A 313 -51.10 -12.95 -23.49
CA ASN A 313 -52.41 -12.31 -23.33
C ASN A 313 -52.49 -11.56 -22.00
N SER A 314 -53.05 -10.34 -22.02
CA SER A 314 -53.23 -9.55 -20.80
C SER A 314 -54.42 -10.04 -19.99
N ALA A 315 -54.24 -10.14 -18.68
CA ALA A 315 -55.32 -10.41 -17.73
C ALA A 315 -56.36 -9.28 -17.70
N LYS A 316 -55.94 -8.03 -17.94
CA LYS A 316 -56.78 -6.84 -17.81
C LYS A 316 -57.63 -6.56 -19.05
N ASP A 317 -57.18 -7.04 -20.21
CA ASP A 317 -57.87 -6.87 -21.49
C ASP A 317 -57.52 -8.07 -22.39
N VAL A 318 -58.50 -8.94 -22.62
CA VAL A 318 -58.36 -10.15 -23.43
C VAL A 318 -58.00 -9.87 -24.90
N ASN A 319 -58.20 -8.64 -25.38
CA ASN A 319 -57.81 -8.23 -26.73
C ASN A 319 -56.40 -7.65 -26.79
N LYS A 320 -55.76 -7.38 -25.65
CA LYS A 320 -54.42 -6.81 -25.56
C LYS A 320 -53.39 -7.88 -25.28
N LYS A 321 -52.32 -7.89 -26.09
CA LYS A 321 -51.12 -8.71 -25.82
C LYS A 321 -50.01 -7.85 -25.22
N ILE A 322 -49.30 -8.42 -24.27
CA ILE A 322 -48.10 -7.86 -23.64
C ILE A 322 -46.90 -8.47 -24.36
N GLN A 323 -46.10 -7.62 -25.01
CA GLN A 323 -44.85 -8.05 -25.63
C GLN A 323 -43.76 -8.13 -24.55
N CYS A 324 -43.02 -9.24 -24.55
CA CYS A 324 -41.98 -9.50 -23.58
C CYS A 324 -40.74 -10.08 -24.26
N LYS A 325 -39.57 -9.92 -23.64
CA LYS A 325 -38.37 -10.70 -23.95
C LYS A 325 -37.89 -11.42 -22.71
N SER A 326 -37.18 -12.53 -22.85
CA SER A 326 -36.41 -13.05 -21.71
C SER A 326 -35.32 -12.04 -21.30
N ALA A 327 -34.97 -11.98 -20.01
CA ALA A 327 -33.86 -11.14 -19.55
C ALA A 327 -32.54 -11.47 -20.26
N PHE A 328 -32.33 -12.74 -20.61
CA PHE A 328 -31.16 -13.17 -21.35
C PHE A 328 -31.16 -12.70 -22.80
N GLN A 329 -32.31 -12.65 -23.49
CA GLN A 329 -32.39 -12.06 -24.82
C GLN A 329 -32.04 -10.57 -24.78
N LEU A 330 -32.48 -9.83 -23.75
CA LEU A 330 -32.10 -8.42 -23.59
C LEU A 330 -30.59 -8.25 -23.38
N LEU A 331 -29.94 -9.14 -22.60
CA LEU A 331 -28.47 -9.14 -22.46
C LEU A 331 -27.78 -9.39 -23.80
N ILE A 332 -28.29 -10.33 -24.61
CA ILE A 332 -27.76 -10.63 -25.95
C ILE A 332 -27.85 -9.39 -26.83
N ASP A 333 -29.03 -8.76 -26.87
CA ASP A 333 -29.27 -7.56 -27.68
C ASP A 333 -28.30 -6.42 -27.30
N GLU A 334 -28.08 -6.21 -25.99
CA GLU A 334 -27.10 -5.24 -25.49
C GLU A 334 -25.66 -5.63 -25.86
N CYS A 335 -25.30 -6.91 -25.78
CA CYS A 335 -23.93 -7.38 -26.00
C CYS A 335 -23.50 -7.37 -27.47
N GLN A 336 -24.45 -7.35 -28.43
CA GLN A 336 -24.16 -7.43 -29.87
C GLN A 336 -23.24 -6.32 -30.37
N GLN A 337 -23.32 -5.12 -29.79
CA GLN A 337 -22.47 -3.99 -30.18
C GLN A 337 -20.99 -4.15 -29.77
N TYR A 338 -20.70 -5.01 -28.78
CA TYR A 338 -19.35 -5.23 -28.27
C TYR A 338 -18.64 -6.33 -29.08
N THR A 339 -18.43 -6.07 -30.37
CA THR A 339 -17.63 -6.96 -31.22
C THR A 339 -16.16 -6.92 -30.80
N PRO A 340 -15.35 -7.95 -31.11
CA PRO A 340 -13.92 -7.93 -30.82
C PRO A 340 -13.20 -6.69 -31.35
N GLU A 341 -13.58 -6.20 -32.54
CA GLU A 341 -13.01 -5.00 -33.16
C GLU A 341 -13.39 -3.72 -32.41
N TYR A 342 -14.63 -3.62 -31.92
CA TYR A 342 -15.08 -2.49 -31.11
C TYR A 342 -14.38 -2.47 -29.74
N VAL A 343 -14.29 -3.64 -29.10
CA VAL A 343 -13.59 -3.81 -27.82
C VAL A 343 -12.12 -3.43 -27.96
N GLU A 344 -11.44 -3.88 -29.01
CA GLU A 344 -10.05 -3.53 -29.27
C GLU A 344 -9.84 -2.02 -29.42
N LYS A 345 -10.71 -1.36 -30.19
CA LYS A 345 -10.65 0.10 -30.40
C LYS A 345 -10.74 0.89 -29.09
N ILE A 346 -11.63 0.47 -28.18
CA ILE A 346 -11.89 1.21 -26.94
C ILE A 346 -10.86 0.85 -25.87
N THR A 347 -10.64 -0.44 -25.67
CA THR A 347 -9.88 -0.97 -24.54
C THR A 347 -8.38 -1.03 -24.79
N GLY A 348 -7.95 -0.99 -26.07
CA GLY A 348 -6.57 -1.26 -26.47
C GLY A 348 -6.17 -2.74 -26.36
N ILE A 349 -7.10 -3.64 -26.01
CA ILE A 349 -6.87 -5.08 -25.94
C ILE A 349 -7.05 -5.68 -27.32
N THR A 350 -6.00 -6.30 -27.86
CA THR A 350 -6.08 -6.91 -29.18
C THR A 350 -7.11 -8.03 -29.23
N LYS A 351 -7.74 -8.22 -30.38
CA LYS A 351 -8.69 -9.31 -30.63
C LYS A 351 -8.14 -10.68 -30.21
N GLU A 352 -6.86 -10.97 -30.46
CA GLU A 352 -6.25 -12.26 -30.10
C GLU A 352 -6.24 -12.48 -28.59
N LYS A 353 -5.82 -11.45 -27.82
CA LYS A 353 -5.81 -11.52 -26.37
C LYS A 353 -7.22 -11.68 -25.80
N LEU A 354 -8.19 -10.97 -26.37
CA LEU A 354 -9.60 -11.07 -25.99
C LEU A 354 -10.16 -12.48 -26.21
N LEU A 355 -9.93 -13.06 -27.39
CA LEU A 355 -10.38 -14.41 -27.72
C LEU A 355 -9.69 -15.45 -26.83
N TYR A 356 -8.39 -15.30 -26.57
CA TYR A 356 -7.66 -16.22 -25.69
C TYR A 356 -8.17 -16.15 -24.23
N ALA A 357 -8.53 -14.97 -23.73
CA ALA A 357 -9.16 -14.83 -22.42
C ALA A 357 -10.51 -15.54 -22.38
N ALA A 358 -11.35 -15.40 -23.42
CA ALA A 358 -12.62 -16.10 -23.52
C ALA A 358 -12.42 -17.63 -23.53
N ASP A 359 -11.43 -18.14 -24.27
CA ASP A 359 -11.11 -19.58 -24.32
C ASP A 359 -10.68 -20.11 -22.94
N LEU A 360 -9.82 -19.38 -22.22
CA LEU A 360 -9.43 -19.73 -20.84
C LEU A 360 -10.66 -19.79 -19.91
N ILE A 361 -11.54 -18.79 -19.98
CA ILE A 361 -12.77 -18.74 -19.16
C ILE A 361 -13.69 -19.92 -19.48
N MET A 362 -14.03 -20.15 -20.75
CA MET A 362 -14.94 -21.25 -21.16
C MET A 362 -14.38 -22.64 -20.86
N SER A 363 -13.06 -22.79 -20.83
CA SER A 363 -12.40 -24.07 -20.56
C SER A 363 -12.27 -24.42 -19.07
N SER A 364 -12.56 -23.47 -18.17
CA SER A 364 -12.34 -23.61 -16.73
C SER A 364 -13.64 -23.86 -15.97
N LYS A 365 -13.61 -24.72 -14.94
CA LYS A 365 -14.77 -25.01 -14.07
C LYS A 365 -14.62 -24.52 -12.64
N ARG A 366 -13.41 -24.08 -12.28
CA ARG A 366 -13.06 -23.51 -10.96
C ARG A 366 -12.36 -22.18 -11.17
N ILE A 367 -13.15 -21.11 -11.19
CA ILE A 367 -12.69 -19.75 -11.48
C ILE A 367 -12.75 -18.92 -10.21
N ALA A 368 -11.58 -18.53 -9.71
CA ALA A 368 -11.42 -17.61 -8.60
C ALA A 368 -11.07 -16.23 -9.15
N TYR A 369 -11.94 -15.24 -8.96
CA TYR A 369 -11.70 -13.88 -9.42
C TYR A 369 -11.75 -12.85 -8.29
N HIS A 370 -11.07 -11.73 -8.50
CA HIS A 370 -11.24 -10.57 -7.64
C HIS A 370 -11.04 -9.28 -8.44
N SER A 371 -12.01 -8.38 -8.31
CA SER A 371 -11.95 -7.00 -8.77
C SER A 371 -11.85 -6.04 -7.59
N TRP A 372 -11.11 -4.93 -7.73
CA TRP A 372 -11.02 -3.93 -6.67
C TRP A 372 -10.74 -2.51 -7.18
N THR A 373 -9.86 -1.76 -6.52
CA THR A 373 -9.73 -0.30 -6.72
C THR A 373 -9.41 0.12 -8.16
N GLY A 374 -8.82 -0.77 -8.96
CA GLY A 374 -8.52 -0.49 -10.37
C GLY A 374 -9.75 -0.24 -11.24
N VAL A 375 -10.90 -0.82 -10.90
CA VAL A 375 -12.19 -0.63 -11.61
C VAL A 375 -13.18 0.27 -10.84
N ALA A 376 -12.88 0.58 -9.58
CA ALA A 376 -13.78 1.25 -8.66
C ALA A 376 -13.67 2.79 -8.65
N GLN A 377 -12.64 3.37 -9.29
CA GLN A 377 -12.31 4.80 -9.19
C GLN A 377 -12.53 5.52 -10.54
N HIS A 378 -13.70 5.25 -11.13
CA HIS A 378 -14.16 5.76 -12.42
C HIS A 378 -15.59 6.25 -12.33
N THR A 379 -16.03 7.08 -13.27
CA THR A 379 -17.41 7.60 -13.36
C THR A 379 -18.44 6.56 -13.85
N ASN A 380 -17.99 5.36 -14.20
CA ASN A 380 -18.79 4.23 -14.69
C ASN A 380 -18.56 2.95 -13.86
N ALA A 381 -18.06 3.11 -12.64
CA ALA A 381 -17.57 2.00 -11.81
C ALA A 381 -18.68 1.02 -11.39
N THR A 382 -19.90 1.50 -11.14
CA THR A 382 -21.02 0.62 -10.74
C THR A 382 -21.42 -0.32 -11.88
N GLN A 383 -21.55 0.20 -13.11
CA GLN A 383 -21.88 -0.62 -14.28
C GLN A 383 -20.73 -1.56 -14.68
N THR A 384 -19.49 -1.11 -14.49
CA THR A 384 -18.29 -1.96 -14.69
C THR A 384 -18.31 -3.18 -13.79
N GLU A 385 -18.52 -3.00 -12.48
CA GLU A 385 -18.56 -4.14 -11.56
C GLU A 385 -19.75 -5.07 -11.86
N ARG A 386 -20.91 -4.52 -12.25
CA ARG A 386 -22.05 -5.35 -12.69
C ARG A 386 -21.71 -6.17 -13.94
N ALA A 387 -21.01 -5.60 -14.91
CA ALA A 387 -20.59 -6.32 -16.12
C ALA A 387 -19.66 -7.50 -15.78
N ILE A 388 -18.70 -7.29 -14.88
CA ILE A 388 -17.80 -8.34 -14.38
C ILE A 388 -18.57 -9.42 -13.62
N ALA A 389 -19.50 -9.03 -12.74
CA ALA A 389 -20.34 -9.96 -11.98
C ALA A 389 -21.26 -10.80 -12.90
N VAL A 390 -21.85 -10.19 -13.94
CA VAL A 390 -22.67 -10.93 -14.93
C VAL A 390 -21.79 -11.88 -15.75
N LEU A 391 -20.60 -11.46 -16.17
CA LEU A 391 -19.62 -12.36 -16.81
C LEU A 391 -19.31 -13.56 -15.91
N TYR A 392 -19.08 -13.33 -14.62
CA TYR A 392 -18.83 -14.42 -13.66
C TYR A 392 -20.04 -15.34 -13.50
N ALA A 393 -21.26 -14.80 -13.46
CA ALA A 393 -22.49 -15.59 -13.37
C ALA A 393 -22.64 -16.59 -14.53
N LEU A 394 -22.21 -16.23 -15.74
CA LEU A 394 -22.24 -17.12 -16.91
C LEU A 394 -21.33 -18.35 -16.76
N THR A 395 -20.37 -18.34 -15.83
CA THR A 395 -19.45 -19.46 -15.61
C THR A 395 -20.00 -20.52 -14.67
N GLY A 396 -21.07 -20.24 -13.93
CA GLY A 396 -21.61 -21.15 -12.89
C GLY A 396 -20.67 -21.40 -11.69
N CYS A 397 -19.55 -20.66 -11.60
CA CYS A 397 -18.50 -20.89 -10.59
C CYS A 397 -18.79 -20.30 -9.19
N PHE A 398 -20.00 -19.84 -8.90
CA PHE A 398 -20.29 -19.20 -7.61
C PHE A 398 -20.42 -20.21 -6.45
N ASP A 399 -19.74 -19.93 -5.33
CA ASP A 399 -19.79 -20.66 -4.06
C ASP A 399 -19.39 -22.15 -4.19
N THR A 400 -18.32 -22.42 -4.92
CA THR A 400 -17.73 -23.76 -5.08
C THR A 400 -16.24 -23.76 -4.74
N GLN A 401 -15.69 -24.91 -4.33
CA GLN A 401 -14.25 -25.06 -4.10
C GLN A 401 -13.42 -24.71 -5.34
N GLY A 402 -12.37 -23.91 -5.17
CA GLY A 402 -11.55 -23.39 -6.28
C GLY A 402 -12.13 -22.18 -6.99
N SER A 403 -13.24 -21.64 -6.50
CA SER A 403 -13.89 -20.45 -7.01
C SER A 403 -14.08 -19.39 -5.91
N ASN A 404 -14.96 -18.41 -6.08
CA ASN A 404 -15.30 -17.48 -5.00
C ASN A 404 -16.26 -18.15 -4.01
N ARG A 405 -15.84 -18.26 -2.74
CA ARG A 405 -16.57 -18.97 -1.68
C ARG A 405 -17.13 -18.01 -0.64
N VAL A 406 -18.37 -18.26 -0.23
CA VAL A 406 -18.99 -17.60 0.91
C VAL A 406 -18.67 -18.42 2.15
N TYR A 407 -17.68 -18.06 2.96
CA TYR A 407 -17.37 -18.82 4.18
C TYR A 407 -18.41 -18.57 5.29
N ASN A 408 -18.76 -19.63 6.03
CA ASN A 408 -19.50 -19.50 7.28
C ASN A 408 -18.62 -18.77 8.30
N LYS A 409 -19.24 -17.98 9.17
CA LYS A 409 -18.60 -17.21 10.23
C LYS A 409 -19.18 -17.60 11.58
N HIS A 410 -18.43 -17.38 12.65
CA HIS A 410 -18.97 -17.54 14.00
C HIS A 410 -20.07 -16.52 14.30
N PRO A 411 -21.12 -16.91 15.05
CA PRO A 411 -22.11 -15.97 15.52
C PRO A 411 -21.48 -15.02 16.55
N VAL A 412 -21.65 -13.71 16.39
CA VAL A 412 -21.22 -12.69 17.35
C VAL A 412 -22.34 -11.69 17.56
N ASN A 413 -22.35 -11.01 18.69
CA ASN A 413 -23.31 -9.93 18.91
C ASN A 413 -22.89 -8.69 18.10
N PRO A 414 -23.71 -8.22 17.14
CA PRO A 414 -23.37 -7.05 16.34
C PRO A 414 -23.50 -5.76 17.18
N VAL A 415 -22.44 -4.95 17.22
CA VAL A 415 -22.42 -3.74 18.06
C VAL A 415 -22.67 -2.44 17.28
N ASN A 416 -22.61 -2.47 15.96
CA ASN A 416 -22.75 -1.34 15.04
C ASN A 416 -23.86 -1.60 14.00
N ALA A 417 -25.05 -2.04 14.40
CA ALA A 417 -26.15 -2.21 13.44
C ALA A 417 -26.72 -0.85 12.99
N ARG A 418 -27.19 -0.71 11.74
CA ARG A 418 -27.70 0.58 11.22
C ARG A 418 -28.99 1.01 11.91
N LYS A 419 -29.80 0.03 12.33
CA LYS A 419 -31.03 0.20 13.13
C LYS A 419 -30.84 0.91 14.48
N LEU A 420 -29.59 1.13 14.93
CA LEU A 420 -29.30 1.97 16.10
C LEU A 420 -29.66 3.44 15.86
N MET A 421 -29.83 3.86 14.61
CA MET A 421 -30.29 5.18 14.22
C MET A 421 -31.74 5.12 13.70
N PRO A 422 -32.65 6.03 14.09
CA PRO A 422 -34.01 6.09 13.53
C PRO A 422 -34.01 6.32 12.02
N LYS A 423 -34.97 5.74 11.29
CA LYS A 423 -35.04 5.80 9.82
C LYS A 423 -35.09 7.24 9.28
N GLU A 424 -35.89 8.10 9.90
CA GLU A 424 -36.00 9.53 9.54
C GLU A 424 -34.65 10.26 9.63
N GLN A 425 -33.80 9.88 10.60
CA GLN A 425 -32.47 10.45 10.74
C GLN A 425 -31.51 9.87 9.70
N GLN A 426 -31.65 8.59 9.33
CA GLN A 426 -30.83 7.98 8.27
C GLN A 426 -31.07 8.65 6.91
N GLU A 427 -32.32 8.99 6.59
CA GLU A 427 -32.72 9.65 5.32
C GLU A 427 -32.17 11.08 5.17
N LYS A 428 -31.62 11.67 6.23
CA LYS A 428 -30.93 12.97 6.17
C LYS A 428 -29.47 12.88 5.70
N ALA A 429 -28.91 11.68 5.50
CA ALA A 429 -27.52 11.53 5.03
C ALA A 429 -27.29 12.38 3.77
N LEU A 430 -26.16 13.10 3.74
CA LEU A 430 -25.80 13.92 2.58
C LEU A 430 -25.72 13.05 1.31
N GLY A 431 -26.30 13.54 0.21
CA GLY A 431 -26.33 12.82 -1.07
C GLY A 431 -27.39 11.71 -1.19
N PHE A 432 -28.20 11.45 -0.15
CA PHE A 432 -29.17 10.34 -0.17
C PHE A 432 -30.28 10.51 -1.22
N LYS A 433 -30.75 11.74 -1.45
CA LYS A 433 -31.80 12.00 -2.46
C LYS A 433 -31.29 11.80 -3.88
N GLU A 434 -30.04 12.20 -4.11
CA GLU A 434 -29.35 12.11 -5.39
C GLU A 434 -28.93 10.66 -5.68
N ARG A 435 -28.53 9.91 -4.65
CA ARG A 435 -28.01 8.54 -4.73
C ARG A 435 -28.74 7.62 -3.74
N PRO A 436 -30.03 7.30 -3.96
CA PRO A 436 -30.83 6.50 -3.02
C PRO A 436 -30.38 5.04 -2.90
N LEU A 437 -29.58 4.56 -3.86
CA LEU A 437 -28.98 3.22 -3.86
C LEU A 437 -27.47 3.26 -3.59
N GLY A 438 -26.90 4.44 -3.32
CA GLY A 438 -25.47 4.66 -3.13
C GLY A 438 -25.00 4.54 -1.68
N PRO A 439 -23.74 4.92 -1.37
CA PRO A 439 -23.18 4.92 -0.03
C PRO A 439 -24.05 5.59 1.06
N PRO A 440 -24.82 6.66 0.78
CA PRO A 440 -25.66 7.29 1.80
C PRO A 440 -26.71 6.35 2.41
N LEU A 441 -27.11 5.29 1.69
CA LEU A 441 -28.02 4.26 2.20
C LEU A 441 -27.48 3.57 3.46
N ASP A 442 -26.16 3.36 3.52
CA ASP A 442 -25.47 2.74 4.65
C ASP A 442 -24.97 3.78 5.68
N GLY A 443 -25.25 5.07 5.43
CA GLY A 443 -24.80 6.18 6.27
C GLY A 443 -23.41 6.70 5.95
N TRP A 444 -22.88 6.39 4.76
CA TRP A 444 -21.63 6.94 4.27
C TRP A 444 -21.89 8.07 3.26
N VAL A 445 -21.26 9.23 3.47
CA VAL A 445 -21.38 10.37 2.58
C VAL A 445 -20.08 10.57 1.80
N THR A 446 -20.16 11.17 0.61
CA THR A 446 -18.95 11.45 -0.18
C THR A 446 -18.24 12.70 0.35
N SER A 447 -16.94 12.82 0.08
CA SER A 447 -16.21 14.07 0.39
C SER A 447 -16.81 15.29 -0.29
N GLN A 448 -17.31 15.14 -1.52
CA GLN A 448 -17.93 16.22 -2.26
C GLN A 448 -19.17 16.74 -1.53
N ASP A 449 -20.10 15.85 -1.16
CA ASP A 449 -21.31 16.26 -0.44
C ASP A 449 -20.97 16.93 0.89
N LEU A 450 -19.97 16.39 1.61
CA LEU A 450 -19.50 16.98 2.86
C LEU A 450 -18.93 18.39 2.64
N TYR A 451 -18.05 18.58 1.65
CA TYR A 451 -17.49 19.90 1.35
C TYR A 451 -18.56 20.90 0.95
N GLN A 452 -19.55 20.49 0.14
CA GLN A 452 -20.67 21.33 -0.25
C GLN A 452 -21.53 21.73 0.97
N ALA A 453 -21.77 20.80 1.89
CA ALA A 453 -22.53 21.08 3.11
C ALA A 453 -21.78 22.00 4.09
N ILE A 454 -20.45 21.92 4.14
CA ILE A 454 -19.62 22.85 4.95
C ILE A 454 -19.60 24.25 4.31
N LEU A 455 -19.22 24.34 3.03
CA LEU A 455 -18.98 25.62 2.34
C LEU A 455 -20.27 26.38 2.02
N HIS A 456 -21.32 25.65 1.62
CA HIS A 456 -22.52 26.23 1.04
C HIS A 456 -23.78 25.95 1.85
N LYS A 457 -23.66 25.19 2.96
CA LYS A 457 -24.77 24.88 3.87
C LYS A 457 -25.92 24.14 3.17
N ARG A 458 -25.61 23.32 2.17
CA ARG A 458 -26.58 22.57 1.37
C ARG A 458 -26.37 21.06 1.56
N PRO A 459 -27.45 20.29 1.81
CA PRO A 459 -28.83 20.72 2.07
C PRO A 459 -29.01 21.42 3.42
N TYR A 460 -28.03 21.33 4.33
CA TYR A 460 -28.00 21.99 5.64
C TYR A 460 -26.53 22.22 6.07
N PRO A 461 -26.26 23.08 7.08
CA PRO A 461 -24.87 23.36 7.50
C PRO A 461 -24.23 22.20 8.27
N ILE A 462 -23.01 21.84 7.90
CA ILE A 462 -22.08 21.08 8.75
C ILE A 462 -21.21 22.07 9.51
N ARG A 463 -21.35 22.08 10.83
CA ARG A 463 -20.70 23.05 11.73
C ARG A 463 -19.46 22.47 12.40
N ALA A 464 -19.49 21.17 12.71
CA ALA A 464 -18.39 20.49 13.38
C ALA A 464 -18.03 19.17 12.72
N MET A 465 -16.77 18.75 12.91
CA MET A 465 -16.28 17.46 12.44
C MET A 465 -15.44 16.76 13.50
N MET A 466 -15.61 15.44 13.66
CA MET A 466 -14.69 14.58 14.41
C MET A 466 -14.07 13.55 13.46
N ALA A 467 -12.74 13.57 13.35
CA ALA A 467 -11.97 12.76 12.42
C ALA A 467 -11.13 11.69 13.13
N PHE A 468 -11.11 10.48 12.56
CA PHE A 468 -10.34 9.33 13.05
C PHE A 468 -9.40 8.83 11.96
N GLY A 469 -8.12 9.21 12.05
CA GLY A 469 -7.03 8.76 11.17
C GLY A 469 -7.18 9.13 9.69
N THR A 470 -8.13 9.98 9.33
CA THR A 470 -8.37 10.40 7.94
C THR A 470 -7.40 11.48 7.51
N ASN A 471 -6.86 11.35 6.31
CA ASN A 471 -6.10 12.44 5.68
C ASN A 471 -6.73 12.80 4.34
N MET A 472 -7.86 13.51 4.41
CA MET A 472 -8.70 13.85 3.27
C MET A 472 -7.94 14.63 2.20
N LEU A 473 -7.11 15.58 2.61
CA LEU A 473 -6.34 16.44 1.69
C LEU A 473 -5.27 15.70 0.87
N SER A 474 -4.96 14.44 1.20
CA SER A 474 -4.01 13.60 0.45
C SER A 474 -4.65 12.30 -0.09
N SER A 475 -5.96 12.13 0.07
CA SER A 475 -6.67 10.89 -0.31
C SER A 475 -7.92 11.13 -1.14
N HIS A 476 -8.63 12.25 -0.94
CA HIS A 476 -9.84 12.62 -1.67
C HIS A 476 -9.52 13.66 -2.75
N ALA A 477 -10.32 13.70 -3.82
CA ALA A 477 -10.22 14.70 -4.88
C ALA A 477 -10.47 16.13 -4.35
N ASP A 478 -10.21 17.13 -5.19
CA ASP A 478 -10.50 18.54 -4.91
C ASP A 478 -9.88 19.06 -3.61
N THR A 479 -8.57 18.83 -3.46
CA THR A 479 -7.78 19.24 -2.30
C THR A 479 -7.96 20.72 -1.92
N LYS A 480 -8.08 21.63 -2.90
CA LYS A 480 -8.29 23.06 -2.62
C LYS A 480 -9.65 23.32 -1.96
N ILE A 481 -10.71 22.71 -2.49
CA ILE A 481 -12.07 22.79 -1.91
C ILE A 481 -12.06 22.21 -0.50
N GLY A 482 -11.37 21.08 -0.29
CA GLY A 482 -11.19 20.49 1.03
C GLY A 482 -10.49 21.42 2.03
N ILE A 483 -9.44 22.14 1.61
CA ILE A 483 -8.77 23.15 2.45
C ILE A 483 -9.75 24.26 2.85
N ASP A 484 -10.51 24.77 1.88
CA ASP A 484 -11.47 25.86 2.12
C ASP A 484 -12.59 25.38 3.06
N ALA A 485 -13.07 24.15 2.90
CA ALA A 485 -14.07 23.54 3.78
C ALA A 485 -13.54 23.38 5.21
N LEU A 486 -12.36 22.80 5.38
CA LEU A 486 -11.77 22.59 6.72
C LEU A 486 -11.57 23.91 7.47
N LYS A 487 -11.19 25.00 6.77
CA LYS A 487 -11.08 26.35 7.36
C LYS A 487 -12.41 26.91 7.86
N GLN A 488 -13.54 26.53 7.26
CA GLN A 488 -14.87 27.04 7.61
C GLN A 488 -15.56 26.29 8.75
N LEU A 489 -15.09 25.09 9.11
CA LEU A 489 -15.64 24.36 10.26
C LEU A 489 -15.52 25.21 11.54
N GLU A 490 -16.62 25.33 12.27
CA GLU A 490 -16.64 26.03 13.57
C GLU A 490 -15.88 25.25 14.65
N PHE A 491 -15.85 23.92 14.53
CA PHE A 491 -15.10 23.05 15.43
C PHE A 491 -14.64 21.76 14.75
N HIS A 492 -13.36 21.41 14.91
CA HIS A 492 -12.77 20.20 14.33
C HIS A 492 -11.91 19.48 15.38
N VAL A 493 -12.20 18.19 15.60
CA VAL A 493 -11.40 17.29 16.44
C VAL A 493 -10.78 16.23 15.55
N HIS A 494 -9.50 15.94 15.75
CA HIS A 494 -8.79 14.96 14.93
C HIS A 494 -7.98 13.99 15.79
N CYS A 495 -8.16 12.69 15.58
CA CYS A 495 -7.42 11.61 16.23
C CYS A 495 -6.37 11.06 15.25
N ASP A 496 -5.07 11.14 15.58
CA ASP A 496 -3.99 10.66 14.68
C ASP A 496 -2.70 10.28 15.43
N LEU A 497 -1.77 9.64 14.70
CA LEU A 497 -0.40 9.37 15.17
C LEU A 497 0.53 10.57 14.92
N PHE A 498 0.23 11.37 13.89
CA PHE A 498 1.03 12.50 13.44
C PHE A 498 0.11 13.68 13.08
N GLU A 499 0.63 14.90 13.12
CA GLU A 499 -0.07 16.03 12.51
C GLU A 499 -0.08 15.85 10.97
N THR A 500 -1.20 15.36 10.44
CA THR A 500 -1.43 15.23 9.00
C THR A 500 -1.86 16.57 8.39
N PRO A 501 -1.80 16.75 7.06
CA PRO A 501 -2.31 17.94 6.39
C PRO A 501 -3.78 18.25 6.73
N THR A 502 -4.59 17.22 7.01
CA THR A 502 -5.98 17.40 7.45
C THR A 502 -6.05 17.79 8.93
N ALA A 503 -5.29 17.13 9.80
CA ALA A 503 -5.20 17.45 11.23
C ALA A 503 -4.67 18.86 11.50
N HIS A 504 -3.88 19.40 10.58
CA HIS A 504 -3.38 20.78 10.62
C HIS A 504 -4.50 21.85 10.63
N TYR A 505 -5.77 21.48 10.42
CA TYR A 505 -6.92 22.38 10.54
C TYR A 505 -7.79 22.07 11.78
N ALA A 506 -7.36 21.15 12.65
CA ALA A 506 -8.10 20.80 13.86
C ALA A 506 -7.96 21.88 14.93
N ASP A 507 -9.00 21.99 15.76
CA ASP A 507 -9.01 22.79 16.99
C ASP A 507 -8.50 21.98 18.18
N ILE A 508 -8.77 20.66 18.18
CA ILE A 508 -8.25 19.68 19.13
C ILE A 508 -7.62 18.51 18.36
N LEU A 509 -6.37 18.19 18.68
CA LEU A 509 -5.65 17.05 18.12
C LEU A 509 -5.36 16.04 19.23
N LEU A 510 -5.93 14.83 19.09
CA LEU A 510 -5.87 13.76 20.09
C LEU A 510 -4.87 12.67 19.66
N PRO A 511 -3.92 12.29 20.54
CA PRO A 511 -2.90 11.31 20.22
C PRO A 511 -3.45 9.89 20.31
N VAL A 512 -3.50 9.18 19.17
CA VAL A 512 -3.83 7.75 19.20
C VAL A 512 -2.59 6.89 19.39
N ASN A 513 -2.78 5.69 19.92
CA ASN A 513 -1.72 4.71 20.04
C ASN A 513 -1.62 3.83 18.79
N THR A 514 -0.44 3.27 18.54
CA THR A 514 -0.21 2.26 17.52
C THR A 514 -0.84 0.93 17.95
N PRO A 515 -1.12 0.01 17.02
CA PRO A 515 -1.74 -1.26 17.36
C PRO A 515 -0.91 -2.18 18.27
N TRP A 516 0.39 -1.93 18.45
CA TRP A 516 1.25 -2.66 19.38
C TRP A 516 1.14 -2.16 20.83
N GLU A 517 0.50 -1.01 21.04
CA GLU A 517 0.33 -0.36 22.34
C GLU A 517 -1.02 -0.65 23.00
N ARG A 518 -1.89 -1.40 22.31
CA ARG A 518 -3.25 -1.74 22.74
C ARG A 518 -3.60 -3.19 22.42
N GLU A 519 -4.60 -3.71 23.12
CA GLU A 519 -5.26 -4.96 22.74
C GLU A 519 -6.18 -4.76 21.53
N GLY A 520 -6.45 -5.84 20.78
CA GLY A 520 -7.37 -5.81 19.65
C GLY A 520 -8.04 -7.15 19.40
N LEU A 521 -9.37 -7.20 19.50
CA LEU A 521 -10.16 -8.41 19.27
C LEU A 521 -10.37 -8.66 17.78
N ARG A 522 -10.22 -9.91 17.36
CA ARG A 522 -10.56 -10.36 16.01
C ARG A 522 -11.26 -11.72 16.02
N VAL A 523 -12.37 -11.81 15.28
CA VAL A 523 -13.12 -13.05 15.01
C VAL A 523 -13.03 -13.31 13.50
N GLY A 524 -12.24 -14.31 13.10
CA GLY A 524 -12.02 -14.69 11.71
C GLY A 524 -11.10 -13.76 10.90
N PHE A 525 -10.38 -14.31 9.92
CA PHE A 525 -9.31 -13.62 9.19
C PHE A 525 -9.50 -13.51 7.65
N GLU A 526 -10.67 -13.86 7.10
CA GLU A 526 -11.09 -13.49 5.73
C GLU A 526 -10.18 -13.99 4.57
N ILE A 527 -9.58 -15.18 4.69
CA ILE A 527 -8.73 -15.76 3.61
C ILE A 527 -9.01 -17.23 3.28
N SER A 528 -9.50 -18.02 4.25
CA SER A 528 -9.79 -19.44 4.10
C SER A 528 -10.79 -19.88 5.17
N GLY A 529 -11.34 -21.09 5.04
CA GLY A 529 -12.20 -21.67 6.07
C GLY A 529 -11.50 -21.78 7.42
N GLU A 530 -10.28 -22.31 7.46
CA GLU A 530 -9.42 -22.39 8.66
C GLU A 530 -9.18 -21.00 9.29
N ALA A 531 -9.00 -19.97 8.46
CA ALA A 531 -8.79 -18.62 8.95
C ALA A 531 -10.08 -18.00 9.56
N GLU A 532 -11.27 -18.43 9.16
CA GLU A 532 -12.54 -18.02 9.79
C GLU A 532 -12.79 -18.72 11.14
N GLU A 533 -12.16 -19.87 11.38
CA GLU A 533 -12.26 -20.60 12.65
C GLU A 533 -11.45 -19.96 13.79
N LEU A 534 -10.48 -19.09 13.48
CA LEU A 534 -9.59 -18.49 14.46
C LEU A 534 -10.18 -17.22 15.10
N ILE A 535 -10.29 -17.22 16.43
CA ILE A 535 -10.59 -16.05 17.26
C ILE A 535 -9.33 -15.66 18.03
N GLN A 536 -8.91 -14.41 17.95
CA GLN A 536 -7.69 -13.95 18.63
C GLN A 536 -7.85 -12.57 19.24
N LEU A 537 -7.43 -12.43 20.49
CA LEU A 537 -7.16 -11.14 21.12
C LEU A 537 -5.68 -10.83 20.94
N ARG A 538 -5.35 -9.84 20.10
CA ARG A 538 -3.98 -9.35 19.99
C ARG A 538 -3.60 -8.74 21.34
N GLN A 539 -2.54 -9.26 21.94
CA GLN A 539 -2.02 -8.73 23.19
C GLN A 539 -1.40 -7.35 23.01
N ARG A 540 -1.35 -6.57 24.10
CA ARG A 540 -0.53 -5.36 24.17
C ARG A 540 0.95 -5.73 24.17
N MET A 541 1.66 -5.41 23.09
CA MET A 541 3.08 -5.77 22.94
C MET A 541 3.99 -4.88 23.78
N ILE A 542 3.71 -3.57 23.78
CA ILE A 542 4.42 -2.53 24.54
C ILE A 542 3.41 -1.60 25.22
N SER A 543 3.83 -0.86 26.24
CA SER A 543 2.98 0.15 26.89
C SER A 543 2.72 1.33 25.94
N PRO A 544 1.59 2.06 26.08
CA PRO A 544 1.38 3.31 25.35
C PRO A 544 2.53 4.31 25.56
N ARG A 545 2.99 4.93 24.49
CA ARG A 545 3.96 6.03 24.54
C ARG A 545 3.26 7.32 24.95
N GLY A 546 3.88 8.06 25.87
CA GLY A 546 3.31 9.28 26.44
C GLY A 546 1.94 9.05 27.06
N GLU A 547 0.95 9.86 26.67
CA GLU A 547 -0.44 9.72 27.10
C GLU A 547 -1.35 9.21 25.96
N SER A 548 -0.80 8.60 24.90
CA SER A 548 -1.61 8.13 23.76
C SER A 548 -2.64 7.07 24.17
N ARG A 549 -3.84 7.13 23.57
CA ARG A 549 -4.97 6.21 23.84
C ARG A 549 -5.43 5.50 22.57
N SER A 550 -6.11 4.37 22.69
CA SER A 550 -6.78 3.73 21.57
C SER A 550 -8.03 4.50 21.16
N ASP A 551 -8.45 4.40 19.89
CA ASP A 551 -9.71 4.97 19.44
C ASP A 551 -10.90 4.42 20.24
N ASN A 552 -10.87 3.14 20.65
CA ASN A 552 -11.87 2.53 21.54
C ASN A 552 -11.97 3.28 22.87
N GLU A 553 -10.85 3.52 23.57
CA GLU A 553 -10.86 4.24 24.85
C GLU A 553 -11.38 5.68 24.68
N ILE A 554 -11.03 6.35 23.59
CA ILE A 554 -11.50 7.71 23.28
C ILE A 554 -13.02 7.73 23.10
N VAL A 555 -13.57 6.83 22.28
CA VAL A 555 -15.02 6.84 21.99
C VAL A 555 -15.86 6.36 23.18
N PHE A 556 -15.37 5.43 24.00
CA PHE A 556 -16.07 4.99 25.22
C PHE A 556 -16.14 6.11 26.26
N ASP A 557 -15.03 6.80 26.55
CA ASP A 557 -14.99 7.94 27.49
C ASP A 557 -15.89 9.09 26.98
N LEU A 558 -15.80 9.42 25.69
CA LEU A 558 -16.64 10.45 25.07
C LEU A 558 -18.14 10.08 25.10
N ALA A 559 -18.50 8.82 24.85
CA ALA A 559 -19.87 8.35 24.92
C ALA A 559 -20.45 8.48 26.34
N CYS A 560 -19.70 8.10 27.37
CA CYS A 560 -20.09 8.27 28.77
C CYS A 560 -20.33 9.74 29.13
N ARG A 561 -19.44 10.65 28.70
CA ARG A 561 -19.60 12.10 28.91
C ARG A 561 -20.82 12.69 28.20
N LEU A 562 -21.24 12.08 27.10
CA LEU A 562 -22.47 12.43 26.36
C LEU A 562 -23.72 11.70 26.88
N GLY A 563 -23.64 11.00 28.00
CA GLY A 563 -24.77 10.34 28.66
C GLY A 563 -25.10 8.94 28.13
N MET A 564 -24.24 8.30 27.35
CA MET A 564 -24.48 6.98 26.74
C MET A 564 -23.92 5.80 27.56
N ASN A 565 -23.85 5.93 28.88
CA ASN A 565 -23.16 5.01 29.79
C ASN A 565 -23.60 3.55 29.62
N ASP A 566 -24.91 3.26 29.64
CA ASP A 566 -25.42 1.89 29.56
C ASP A 566 -25.08 1.21 28.22
N ILE A 567 -25.17 1.96 27.12
CA ILE A 567 -24.93 1.45 25.75
C ILE A 567 -23.43 1.22 25.50
N PHE A 568 -22.56 1.89 26.26
CA PHE A 568 -21.10 1.79 26.23
C PHE A 568 -20.52 1.14 27.49
N PHE A 569 -21.31 0.30 28.17
CA PHE A 569 -20.83 -0.57 29.26
C PHE A 569 -20.08 0.21 30.36
N ASN A 570 -20.58 1.40 30.71
CA ASN A 570 -19.97 2.31 31.68
C ASN A 570 -18.49 2.63 31.39
N GLY A 571 -18.11 2.67 30.10
CA GLY A 571 -16.76 2.97 29.66
C GLY A 571 -15.83 1.75 29.55
N SER A 572 -16.32 0.54 29.83
CA SER A 572 -15.51 -0.69 29.77
C SER A 572 -15.47 -1.29 28.37
N VAL A 573 -14.35 -1.08 27.66
CA VAL A 573 -14.06 -1.72 26.36
C VAL A 573 -14.08 -3.25 26.47
N GLU A 574 -13.53 -3.79 27.56
CA GLU A 574 -13.50 -5.24 27.82
C GLU A 574 -14.91 -5.83 27.96
N ALA A 575 -15.81 -5.16 28.67
CA ALA A 575 -17.20 -5.60 28.76
C ALA A 575 -17.89 -5.60 27.40
N GLY A 576 -17.58 -4.61 26.55
CA GLY A 576 -18.03 -4.58 25.16
C GLY A 576 -17.52 -5.75 24.33
N TRP A 577 -16.24 -6.13 24.46
CA TRP A 577 -15.68 -7.31 23.78
C TRP A 577 -16.27 -8.62 24.31
N ASN A 578 -16.50 -8.75 25.61
CA ASN A 578 -17.18 -9.92 26.18
C ASN A 578 -18.61 -10.04 25.64
N TYR A 579 -19.32 -8.92 25.46
CA TYR A 579 -20.63 -8.92 24.80
C TYR A 579 -20.53 -9.45 23.36
N ILE A 580 -19.53 -9.06 22.57
CA ILE A 580 -19.32 -9.58 21.21
C ILE A 580 -19.12 -11.11 21.21
N LEU A 581 -18.34 -11.62 22.16
CA LEU A 581 -17.92 -13.02 22.25
C LEU A 581 -18.94 -13.96 22.89
N GLU A 582 -19.92 -13.43 23.62
CA GLU A 582 -20.94 -14.18 24.36
C GLU A 582 -21.58 -15.34 23.55
N PRO A 583 -22.00 -15.17 22.29
CA PRO A 583 -22.65 -16.26 21.53
C PRO A 583 -21.75 -17.46 21.23
N ILE A 584 -20.43 -17.29 21.33
CA ILE A 584 -19.42 -18.33 21.09
C ILE A 584 -18.99 -18.98 22.43
N GLY A 585 -19.41 -18.42 23.58
CA GLY A 585 -19.02 -18.90 24.90
C GLY A 585 -17.56 -18.58 25.26
N LEU A 586 -16.97 -17.54 24.66
CA LEU A 586 -15.63 -17.06 24.96
C LEU A 586 -15.67 -15.75 25.76
N THR A 587 -14.58 -15.48 26.48
CA THR A 587 -14.33 -14.19 27.14
C THR A 587 -12.97 -13.63 26.72
N VAL A 588 -12.78 -12.32 26.90
CA VAL A 588 -11.48 -11.67 26.74
C VAL A 588 -10.41 -12.36 27.59
N GLU A 589 -10.74 -12.75 28.83
CA GLU A 589 -9.81 -13.45 29.72
C GLU A 589 -9.38 -14.81 29.15
N SER A 590 -10.33 -15.59 28.62
CA SER A 590 -9.99 -16.88 27.98
C SER A 590 -9.06 -16.73 26.77
N LEU A 591 -9.13 -15.60 26.05
CA LEU A 591 -8.23 -15.28 24.95
C LEU A 591 -6.86 -14.76 25.42
N ARG A 592 -6.78 -14.09 26.58
CA ARG A 592 -5.49 -13.68 27.17
C ARG A 592 -4.66 -14.89 27.61
N GLU A 593 -5.31 -15.93 28.11
CA GLU A 593 -4.67 -17.21 28.46
C GLU A 593 -4.08 -17.94 27.23
N LYS A 594 -4.56 -17.63 26.02
CA LYS A 594 -4.13 -18.23 24.74
C LYS A 594 -3.77 -17.15 23.69
N PRO A 595 -2.59 -16.49 23.82
CA PRO A 595 -2.13 -15.43 22.92
C PRO A 595 -2.24 -15.75 21.42
N GLU A 596 -1.99 -17.01 21.07
CA GLU A 596 -2.02 -17.55 19.72
C GLU A 596 -3.43 -17.54 19.11
N GLY A 597 -4.46 -17.43 19.95
CA GLY A 597 -5.88 -17.50 19.60
C GLY A 597 -6.51 -18.86 19.90
N ILE A 598 -7.82 -18.94 19.73
CA ILE A 598 -8.63 -20.15 19.90
C ILE A 598 -9.30 -20.45 18.57
N SER A 599 -9.05 -21.63 18.01
CA SER A 599 -9.75 -22.11 16.81
C SER A 599 -11.00 -22.89 17.21
N ILE A 600 -12.15 -22.49 16.68
CA ILE A 600 -13.43 -23.19 16.85
C ILE A 600 -13.88 -23.69 15.48
N PRO A 601 -14.03 -25.02 15.26
CA PRO A 601 -14.35 -25.55 13.94
C PRO A 601 -15.65 -24.99 13.33
N LEU A 602 -15.64 -24.74 12.02
CA LEU A 602 -16.80 -24.29 11.24
C LEU A 602 -17.04 -25.25 10.07
N ILE A 603 -18.25 -25.77 9.96
CA ILE A 603 -18.64 -26.59 8.80
C ILE A 603 -18.74 -25.67 7.59
N GLN A 604 -17.93 -25.91 6.57
CA GLN A 604 -18.00 -25.22 5.28
C GLN A 604 -18.68 -26.12 4.24
N SER A 605 -19.60 -25.56 3.46
CA SER A 605 -20.31 -26.24 2.38
C SER A 605 -20.34 -25.38 1.12
N ASP A 606 -20.57 -26.00 -0.02
CA ASP A 606 -20.68 -25.31 -1.32
C ASP A 606 -22.15 -25.10 -1.69
N ARG A 607 -22.39 -24.19 -2.64
CA ARG A 607 -23.69 -23.88 -3.25
C ARG A 607 -24.77 -23.62 -2.20
N LYS A 608 -24.47 -22.78 -1.21
CA LYS A 608 -25.38 -22.50 -0.09
C LYS A 608 -26.72 -21.93 -0.54
N TYR A 609 -26.74 -21.22 -1.66
CA TYR A 609 -27.95 -20.73 -2.33
C TYR A 609 -28.91 -21.87 -2.75
N ALA A 610 -28.38 -23.06 -3.03
CA ALA A 610 -29.17 -24.23 -3.41
C ALA A 610 -29.64 -25.07 -2.21
N GLY A 611 -29.17 -24.74 -1.00
CA GLY A 611 -29.62 -25.41 0.22
C GLY A 611 -31.06 -25.06 0.58
N ILE A 612 -31.63 -25.81 1.52
CA ILE A 612 -32.97 -25.55 2.06
C ILE A 612 -32.87 -24.63 3.28
N ASP A 613 -33.71 -23.59 3.32
CA ASP A 613 -33.92 -22.76 4.49
C ASP A 613 -34.62 -23.59 5.56
N PRO A 614 -34.00 -23.83 6.73
CA PRO A 614 -34.56 -24.73 7.74
C PRO A 614 -35.85 -24.20 8.39
N VAL A 615 -36.11 -22.89 8.30
CA VAL A 615 -37.30 -22.24 8.87
C VAL A 615 -38.42 -22.19 7.85
N LYS A 616 -38.11 -21.79 6.60
CA LYS A 616 -39.11 -21.65 5.54
C LYS A 616 -39.44 -22.96 4.83
N ASN A 617 -38.56 -23.97 4.94
CA ASN A 617 -38.61 -25.23 4.20
C ASN A 617 -38.68 -25.03 2.68
N THR A 618 -37.99 -23.99 2.18
CA THR A 618 -37.89 -23.62 0.77
C THR A 618 -36.43 -23.57 0.35
N VAL A 619 -36.14 -23.55 -0.96
CA VAL A 619 -34.79 -23.23 -1.44
C VAL A 619 -34.37 -21.85 -0.90
N LYS A 620 -33.12 -21.72 -0.45
CA LYS A 620 -32.59 -20.46 0.11
C LYS A 620 -32.54 -19.36 -0.94
N GLY A 621 -32.04 -19.66 -2.13
CA GLY A 621 -31.82 -18.69 -3.19
C GLY A 621 -30.70 -17.71 -2.87
N PHE A 622 -30.62 -16.64 -3.66
CA PHE A 622 -29.74 -15.49 -3.47
C PHE A 622 -30.47 -14.38 -2.70
N ASP A 623 -29.73 -13.51 -2.01
CA ASP A 623 -30.30 -12.35 -1.29
C ASP A 623 -30.61 -11.18 -2.25
N THR A 624 -31.39 -11.47 -3.28
CA THR A 624 -31.82 -10.55 -4.34
C THR A 624 -33.35 -10.50 -4.39
N GLU A 625 -33.94 -9.53 -5.11
CA GLU A 625 -35.40 -9.38 -5.18
C GLU A 625 -36.08 -10.55 -5.89
N THR A 626 -35.38 -11.22 -6.82
CA THR A 626 -35.85 -12.42 -7.52
C THR A 626 -35.52 -13.72 -6.79
N GLY A 627 -34.68 -13.69 -5.75
CA GLY A 627 -34.10 -14.89 -5.14
C GLY A 627 -33.07 -15.59 -6.05
N MET A 628 -32.72 -14.98 -7.19
CA MET A 628 -31.81 -15.49 -8.22
C MET A 628 -30.72 -14.46 -8.52
N VAL A 629 -29.66 -14.87 -9.23
CA VAL A 629 -28.66 -13.93 -9.75
C VAL A 629 -29.30 -12.98 -10.76
N GLU A 630 -29.13 -11.69 -10.56
CA GLU A 630 -29.77 -10.63 -11.33
C GLU A 630 -28.93 -10.24 -12.55
N ILE A 631 -29.23 -10.84 -13.71
CA ILE A 631 -28.72 -10.35 -15.00
C ILE A 631 -29.40 -9.01 -15.33
N TYR A 632 -30.73 -8.99 -15.24
CA TYR A 632 -31.56 -7.80 -15.39
C TYR A 632 -32.06 -7.33 -14.03
N SER A 633 -31.74 -6.11 -13.60
CA SER A 633 -32.14 -5.60 -12.28
C SER A 633 -33.35 -4.67 -12.37
N GLU A 634 -34.53 -5.18 -11.97
CA GLU A 634 -35.74 -4.35 -11.86
C GLU A 634 -35.57 -3.24 -10.80
N LYS A 635 -34.76 -3.49 -9.75
CA LYS A 635 -34.42 -2.50 -8.72
C LYS A 635 -33.74 -1.26 -9.32
N LEU A 636 -32.74 -1.46 -10.19
CA LEU A 636 -32.06 -0.35 -10.86
C LEU A 636 -32.99 0.39 -11.81
N TRP A 637 -33.80 -0.34 -12.58
CA TRP A 637 -34.82 0.25 -13.46
C TRP A 637 -35.79 1.17 -12.71
N ARG A 638 -36.32 0.73 -11.56
CA ARG A 638 -37.26 1.53 -10.74
C ARG A 638 -36.64 2.83 -10.19
N HIS A 639 -35.31 2.91 -10.15
CA HIS A 639 -34.58 4.11 -9.72
C HIS A 639 -33.99 4.90 -10.91
N GLY A 640 -34.36 4.56 -12.15
CA GLY A 640 -33.92 5.27 -13.35
C GLY A 640 -32.52 4.92 -13.85
N TYR A 641 -31.93 3.82 -13.37
CA TYR A 641 -30.62 3.34 -13.81
C TYR A 641 -30.75 2.20 -14.85
N PRO A 642 -29.73 1.99 -15.70
CA PRO A 642 -29.69 0.84 -16.61
C PRO A 642 -29.88 -0.49 -15.88
N PRO A 643 -30.86 -1.32 -16.27
CA PRO A 643 -31.13 -2.61 -15.62
C PRO A 643 -30.15 -3.69 -16.05
N LEU A 644 -29.59 -3.58 -17.26
CA LEU A 644 -28.47 -4.36 -17.75
C LEU A 644 -27.16 -3.59 -17.56
N PRO A 645 -26.02 -4.30 -17.42
CA PRO A 645 -24.72 -3.65 -17.47
C PRO A 645 -24.49 -3.03 -18.85
N ILE A 646 -24.05 -1.77 -18.87
CA ILE A 646 -23.67 -1.03 -20.09
C ILE A 646 -22.27 -0.44 -19.93
N TYR A 647 -21.61 -0.13 -21.05
CA TYR A 647 -20.39 0.67 -21.04
C TYR A 647 -20.74 2.15 -21.28
N ASP A 648 -20.47 2.98 -20.28
CA ASP A 648 -20.41 4.43 -20.43
C ASP A 648 -18.95 4.88 -20.51
N GLU A 649 -18.62 5.72 -21.49
CA GLU A 649 -17.29 6.35 -21.58
C GLU A 649 -17.04 7.22 -20.32
N PRO A 650 -15.84 7.14 -19.69
CA PRO A 650 -15.49 8.02 -18.58
C PRO A 650 -15.74 9.49 -18.91
N LYS A 651 -16.47 10.20 -18.04
CA LYS A 651 -16.97 11.56 -18.31
C LYS A 651 -15.87 12.56 -18.68
N GLU A 652 -14.66 12.41 -18.15
CA GLU A 652 -13.53 13.28 -18.49
C GLU A 652 -13.09 13.15 -19.95
N ASN A 653 -13.30 11.99 -20.61
CA ASN A 653 -13.01 11.80 -22.03
C ASN A 653 -14.03 12.53 -22.93
N LEU A 654 -15.22 12.83 -22.42
CA LEU A 654 -16.28 13.55 -23.12
C LEU A 654 -16.19 15.07 -22.95
N ASN A 655 -15.31 15.54 -22.06
CA ASN A 655 -15.19 16.97 -21.77
C ASN A 655 -14.48 17.70 -22.93
N SER A 656 -15.26 18.44 -23.72
CA SER A 656 -14.78 19.21 -24.87
C SER A 656 -13.82 20.35 -24.52
N GLU A 657 -13.76 20.79 -23.26
CA GLU A 657 -12.83 21.81 -22.77
C GLU A 657 -11.46 21.21 -22.40
N SER A 658 -11.36 19.89 -22.33
CA SER A 658 -10.12 19.20 -21.96
C SER A 658 -9.15 19.15 -23.15
N HIS A 659 -8.27 20.15 -23.24
CA HIS A 659 -7.14 20.17 -24.18
C HIS A 659 -6.02 19.16 -23.83
N PHE A 660 -6.30 18.17 -22.98
CA PHE A 660 -5.32 17.26 -22.38
C PHE A 660 -5.25 15.90 -23.11
N PRO A 661 -4.12 15.57 -23.76
CA PRO A 661 -4.03 14.44 -24.69
C PRO A 661 -3.80 13.07 -24.03
N TYR A 662 -3.46 13.00 -22.73
CA TYR A 662 -3.09 11.75 -22.07
C TYR A 662 -4.05 11.38 -20.94
N ARG A 663 -4.19 10.07 -20.65
CA ARG A 663 -4.94 9.52 -19.52
C ARG A 663 -4.05 9.45 -18.28
N LEU A 664 -4.55 9.95 -17.17
CA LEU A 664 -3.93 9.89 -15.87
C LEU A 664 -4.63 8.86 -15.00
N THR A 665 -3.85 7.97 -14.39
CA THR A 665 -4.35 7.00 -13.42
C THR A 665 -3.42 6.91 -12.21
N SER A 666 -3.95 6.42 -11.08
CA SER A 666 -3.26 6.39 -9.80
C SER A 666 -2.71 5.01 -9.45
N VAL A 667 -1.67 4.96 -8.62
CA VAL A 667 -1.12 3.70 -8.12
C VAL A 667 -0.68 3.76 -6.66
N LYS A 668 -0.80 2.62 -5.97
CA LYS A 668 -0.28 2.42 -4.60
C LYS A 668 1.20 2.01 -4.67
N ASN A 669 2.01 2.62 -3.83
CA ASN A 669 3.40 2.20 -3.60
C ASN A 669 3.43 0.95 -2.68
N GLY A 670 4.28 -0.04 -3.00
CA GLY A 670 4.39 -1.29 -2.23
C GLY A 670 5.01 -1.13 -0.83
N PHE A 671 5.78 -0.06 -0.60
CA PHE A 671 6.48 0.23 0.65
C PHE A 671 5.69 1.11 1.63
N TYR A 672 4.62 1.76 1.19
CA TYR A 672 3.81 2.64 2.04
C TYR A 672 2.35 2.19 2.10
N CYS A 673 1.63 2.62 3.14
CA CYS A 673 0.20 2.43 3.24
C CYS A 673 -0.52 3.78 3.02
N HIS A 674 -1.21 3.93 1.88
CA HIS A 674 -1.90 5.17 1.51
C HIS A 674 -0.97 6.39 1.64
N SER A 675 -1.31 7.35 2.51
CA SER A 675 -0.51 8.56 2.79
C SER A 675 0.43 8.43 4.00
N GLN A 676 0.55 7.26 4.63
CA GLN A 676 1.31 7.08 5.87
C GLN A 676 2.68 6.42 5.63
N GLN A 677 3.50 6.35 6.70
CA GLN A 677 4.76 5.58 6.78
C GLN A 677 5.93 6.11 5.94
N ARG A 678 5.74 7.25 5.28
CA ARG A 678 6.78 7.93 4.48
C ARG A 678 7.85 8.58 5.34
N SER A 679 7.62 8.69 6.65
CA SER A 679 8.57 9.13 7.67
C SER A 679 9.50 8.03 8.19
N LEU A 680 9.26 6.76 7.85
CA LEU A 680 10.07 5.64 8.37
C LEU A 680 11.30 5.45 7.47
N ALA A 681 12.49 5.54 8.04
CA ALA A 681 13.74 5.57 7.28
C ALA A 681 14.00 4.27 6.52
N SER A 682 13.68 3.10 7.12
CA SER A 682 13.85 1.81 6.43
C SER A 682 12.97 1.68 5.18
N LEU A 683 11.77 2.27 5.19
CA LEU A 683 10.86 2.30 4.03
C LEU A 683 11.26 3.39 3.04
N ARG A 684 11.59 4.59 3.53
CA ARG A 684 11.97 5.74 2.70
C ARG A 684 13.22 5.50 1.87
N LYS A 685 14.19 4.75 2.40
CA LYS A 685 15.37 4.28 1.65
C LYS A 685 15.02 3.46 0.41
N LYS A 686 13.96 2.65 0.46
CA LYS A 686 13.54 1.79 -0.67
C LYS A 686 12.75 2.55 -1.74
N SER A 687 12.09 3.65 -1.36
CA SER A 687 11.31 4.49 -2.29
C SER A 687 11.36 5.97 -1.89
N PRO A 688 12.47 6.69 -2.16
CA PRO A 688 12.75 8.00 -1.57
C PRO A 688 11.90 9.15 -2.11
N TYR A 689 11.37 9.03 -3.33
CA TYR A 689 10.69 10.11 -4.05
C TYR A 689 9.36 9.63 -4.66
N PRO A 690 8.38 10.54 -4.84
CA PRO A 690 7.17 10.28 -5.60
C PRO A 690 7.50 9.94 -7.05
N LYS A 691 6.94 8.85 -7.56
CA LYS A 691 7.18 8.39 -8.94
C LYS A 691 5.93 8.46 -9.82
N LEU A 692 6.14 8.62 -11.11
CA LEU A 692 5.17 8.30 -12.16
C LEU A 692 5.80 7.42 -13.23
N ASP A 693 5.04 6.45 -13.73
CA ASP A 693 5.41 5.62 -14.87
C ASP A 693 4.89 6.25 -16.17
N ILE A 694 5.73 6.32 -17.21
CA ILE A 694 5.42 6.89 -18.53
C ILE A 694 6.04 6.04 -19.65
N ASN A 695 5.36 5.94 -20.79
CA ASN A 695 5.91 5.28 -21.98
C ASN A 695 7.19 5.98 -22.48
N ARG A 696 8.25 5.22 -22.76
CA ARG A 696 9.54 5.76 -23.22
C ARG A 696 9.42 6.63 -24.47
N ARG A 697 8.61 6.24 -25.46
CA ARG A 697 8.42 7.02 -26.70
C ARG A 697 7.74 8.36 -26.42
N LEU A 698 6.81 8.39 -25.47
CA LEU A 698 6.19 9.64 -25.03
C LEU A 698 7.22 10.51 -24.29
N ALA A 699 8.02 9.92 -23.40
CA ALA A 699 9.07 10.63 -22.68
C ALA A 699 10.11 11.25 -23.65
N GLU A 700 10.55 10.51 -24.66
CA GLU A 700 11.45 10.99 -25.71
C GLU A 700 10.85 12.19 -26.47
N LYS A 701 9.58 12.09 -26.89
CA LYS A 701 8.85 13.19 -27.54
C LYS A 701 8.78 14.44 -26.66
N LYS A 702 8.74 14.27 -25.34
CA LYS A 702 8.64 15.35 -24.34
C LYS A 702 10.01 15.80 -23.79
N GLY A 703 11.12 15.22 -24.25
CA GLY A 703 12.47 15.55 -23.75
C GLY A 703 12.75 15.10 -22.30
N ILE A 704 11.97 14.13 -21.81
CA ILE A 704 12.02 13.58 -20.45
C ILE A 704 12.94 12.35 -20.42
N LYS A 705 13.84 12.30 -19.45
CA LYS A 705 14.69 11.13 -19.15
C LYS A 705 14.24 10.45 -17.86
N ASN A 706 14.68 9.20 -17.67
CA ASN A 706 14.43 8.46 -16.43
C ASN A 706 14.98 9.24 -15.22
N GLU A 707 14.22 9.25 -14.12
CA GLU A 707 14.48 9.99 -12.88
C GLU A 707 14.51 11.53 -13.01
N ASP A 708 14.06 12.10 -14.14
CA ASP A 708 13.78 13.54 -14.20
C ASP A 708 12.59 13.90 -13.31
N TRP A 709 12.62 15.10 -12.74
CA TRP A 709 11.38 15.68 -12.21
C TRP A 709 10.51 16.19 -13.35
N VAL A 710 9.24 15.82 -13.32
CA VAL A 710 8.23 16.18 -14.32
C VAL A 710 7.03 16.79 -13.62
N GLU A 711 6.37 17.73 -14.30
CA GLU A 711 5.10 18.33 -13.87
C GLU A 711 3.95 17.72 -14.67
N VAL A 712 2.97 17.17 -13.95
CA VAL A 712 1.69 16.73 -14.51
C VAL A 712 0.68 17.86 -14.31
N ILE A 713 -0.06 18.18 -15.36
CA ILE A 713 -1.02 19.28 -15.41
C ILE A 713 -2.37 18.71 -15.82
N THR A 714 -3.41 19.08 -15.11
CA THR A 714 -4.80 18.80 -15.46
C THR A 714 -5.61 20.08 -15.42
N ARG A 715 -6.91 20.02 -15.73
CA ARG A 715 -7.81 21.17 -15.53
C ARG A 715 -7.97 21.56 -14.07
N ASN A 716 -7.71 20.64 -13.12
CA ASN A 716 -7.89 20.92 -11.69
C ASN A 716 -6.61 21.46 -11.02
N GLY A 717 -5.43 21.07 -11.48
CA GLY A 717 -4.21 21.47 -10.81
C GLY A 717 -2.93 20.92 -11.42
N LYS A 718 -1.86 21.02 -10.63
CA LYS A 718 -0.50 20.60 -11.00
C LYS A 718 0.17 19.87 -9.84
N ALA A 719 0.97 18.87 -10.17
CA ALA A 719 1.81 18.15 -9.21
C ALA A 719 3.05 17.59 -9.91
N ARG A 720 4.13 17.38 -9.15
CA ARG A 720 5.41 16.88 -9.67
C ARG A 720 5.74 15.47 -9.20
N PHE A 721 6.45 14.73 -10.05
CA PHE A 721 6.92 13.37 -9.75
C PHE A 721 8.27 13.10 -10.42
N LYS A 722 8.96 12.04 -9.99
CA LYS A 722 10.11 11.46 -10.70
C LYS A 722 9.62 10.54 -11.81
N ALA A 723 10.06 10.77 -13.04
CA ALA A 723 9.72 9.93 -14.18
C ALA A 723 10.39 8.55 -14.09
N SER A 724 9.60 7.50 -14.32
CA SER A 724 9.99 6.11 -14.45
C SER A 724 9.57 5.65 -15.84
N LEU A 725 10.51 5.21 -16.67
CA LEU A 725 10.22 4.84 -18.07
C LEU A 725 9.83 3.37 -18.16
N ASP A 726 8.65 3.06 -18.74
CA ASP A 726 8.18 1.69 -18.99
C ASP A 726 7.63 1.56 -20.41
N ASP A 727 8.24 0.69 -21.21
CA ASP A 727 7.88 0.45 -22.60
C ASP A 727 6.53 -0.28 -22.75
N ASN A 728 6.07 -0.96 -21.69
CA ASN A 728 4.86 -1.78 -21.72
C ASN A 728 3.57 -0.98 -21.46
N ILE A 729 3.68 0.24 -20.94
CA ILE A 729 2.52 1.10 -20.71
C ILE A 729 2.04 1.67 -22.04
N ALA A 730 0.71 1.77 -22.22
CA ALA A 730 0.12 2.40 -23.39
C ALA A 730 0.69 3.81 -23.61
N TYR A 731 0.89 4.18 -24.89
CA TYR A 731 1.58 5.42 -25.26
C TYR A 731 0.96 6.68 -24.63
N ASP A 732 -0.36 6.70 -24.45
CA ASP A 732 -1.11 7.84 -23.95
C ASP A 732 -1.54 7.70 -22.48
N THR A 733 -0.96 6.75 -21.74
CA THR A 733 -1.30 6.50 -20.33
C THR A 733 -0.13 6.90 -19.42
N ILE A 734 -0.45 7.65 -18.37
CA ILE A 734 0.47 8.11 -17.32
C ILE A 734 -0.04 7.60 -15.98
N ILE A 735 0.85 7.00 -15.20
CA ILE A 735 0.49 6.32 -13.96
C ILE A 735 1.28 6.93 -12.81
N ALA A 736 0.64 7.67 -11.92
CA ALA A 736 1.31 8.39 -10.84
C ALA A 736 0.96 7.84 -9.45
N GLU A 737 1.95 7.84 -8.55
CA GLU A 737 1.73 7.50 -7.16
C GLU A 737 0.95 8.58 -6.40
N PHE A 738 0.14 8.20 -5.41
CA PHE A 738 -0.58 9.14 -4.54
C PHE A 738 -0.12 9.06 -3.07
N GLY A 739 -0.58 10.01 -2.25
CA GLY A 739 -0.38 10.02 -0.79
C GLY A 739 0.95 10.65 -0.32
N TRP A 740 1.62 11.41 -1.16
CA TRP A 740 2.89 12.07 -0.84
C TRP A 740 2.67 13.41 -0.13
N TRP A 741 3.10 13.48 1.14
CA TRP A 741 3.15 14.71 1.93
C TRP A 741 4.24 14.64 3.01
N GLN A 742 4.47 13.46 3.59
CA GLN A 742 5.25 13.32 4.81
C GLN A 742 6.77 13.37 4.56
N ALA A 743 7.47 14.17 5.38
CA ALA A 743 8.92 14.17 5.52
C ALA A 743 9.46 12.87 6.14
N CYS A 744 10.74 12.58 5.93
CA CYS A 744 11.52 11.58 6.66
C CYS A 744 12.81 12.23 7.19
N PRO A 745 12.75 12.91 8.35
CA PRO A 745 13.90 13.64 8.90
C PRO A 745 15.10 12.74 9.14
N ASP A 746 14.90 11.51 9.62
CA ASP A 746 15.98 10.55 9.91
C ASP A 746 16.72 10.06 8.65
N TYR A 747 16.18 10.32 7.46
CA TYR A 747 16.78 10.02 6.16
C TYR A 747 16.95 11.26 5.27
N GLY A 748 16.86 12.46 5.86
CA GLY A 748 17.12 13.73 5.17
C GLY A 748 16.14 14.05 4.03
N LYS A 749 14.91 13.50 4.08
CA LYS A 749 13.89 13.79 3.06
C LYS A 749 12.88 14.79 3.60
N GLU A 750 12.69 15.86 2.86
CA GLU A 750 11.70 16.90 3.14
C GLU A 750 10.27 16.41 2.88
N ASP A 751 9.31 17.17 3.42
CA ASP A 751 7.88 17.02 3.15
C ASP A 751 7.53 17.55 1.76
N PHE A 752 6.31 17.21 1.32
CA PHE A 752 5.72 17.74 0.09
C PHE A 752 4.42 18.45 0.46
N PRO A 753 4.25 19.74 0.12
CA PRO A 753 3.01 20.43 0.42
C PRO A 753 1.85 19.81 -0.38
N VAL A 754 0.63 19.85 0.16
CA VAL A 754 -0.55 19.28 -0.52
C VAL A 754 -1.03 20.09 -1.74
N ILE A 755 -0.54 21.32 -1.89
CA ILE A 755 -0.77 22.23 -3.02
C ILE A 755 0.49 23.07 -3.30
N GLY A 756 0.56 23.73 -4.46
CA GLY A 756 1.65 24.64 -4.82
C GLY A 756 2.78 24.00 -5.62
N LYS A 757 3.83 24.78 -5.94
CA LYS A 757 4.88 24.44 -6.91
C LYS A 757 5.60 23.10 -6.62
N ASN A 758 5.87 22.83 -5.35
CA ASN A 758 6.59 21.62 -4.93
C ASN A 758 5.66 20.46 -4.55
N SER A 759 4.36 20.58 -4.79
CA SER A 759 3.41 19.55 -4.43
C SER A 759 3.59 18.28 -5.26
N SER A 760 3.54 17.13 -4.61
CA SER A 760 3.47 15.81 -5.24
C SER A 760 2.14 15.11 -4.92
N ASN A 761 1.11 15.90 -4.63
CA ASN A 761 -0.20 15.40 -4.25
C ASN A 761 -1.04 15.08 -5.49
N TYR A 762 -1.10 13.80 -5.86
CA TYR A 762 -1.94 13.30 -6.97
C TYR A 762 -3.38 13.81 -6.88
N ASN A 763 -3.93 13.85 -5.68
CA ASN A 763 -5.31 14.23 -5.45
C ASN A 763 -5.63 15.69 -5.78
N ALA A 764 -4.62 16.57 -5.81
CA ALA A 764 -4.78 17.95 -6.29
C ALA A 764 -4.92 18.04 -7.82
N LEU A 765 -4.67 16.94 -8.55
CA LEU A 765 -4.86 16.85 -10.00
C LEU A 765 -6.28 16.45 -10.39
N ILE A 766 -7.09 15.94 -9.46
CA ILE A 766 -8.37 15.29 -9.77
C ILE A 766 -9.51 16.12 -9.22
N SER A 767 -10.56 16.30 -10.03
CA SER A 767 -11.84 16.85 -9.60
C SER A 767 -12.91 15.77 -9.56
N ASP A 768 -13.83 15.87 -8.60
CA ASP A 768 -15.00 15.01 -8.45
C ASP A 768 -16.31 15.66 -8.94
N ASP A 769 -16.23 16.78 -9.67
CA ASP A 769 -17.38 17.45 -10.30
C ASP A 769 -18.21 16.54 -11.23
N SER A 770 -17.64 15.42 -11.67
CA SER A 770 -18.32 14.28 -12.28
C SER A 770 -17.95 13.00 -11.53
N CYS A 771 -18.96 12.23 -11.09
CA CYS A 771 -18.78 10.98 -10.36
C CYS A 771 -19.73 9.89 -10.88
N ASP A 772 -19.55 8.65 -10.42
CA ASP A 772 -20.50 7.57 -10.73
C ASP A 772 -21.89 7.91 -10.15
N PRO A 773 -22.96 7.80 -10.95
CA PRO A 773 -24.28 8.31 -10.57
C PRO A 773 -24.95 7.50 -9.46
N ILE A 774 -24.48 6.29 -9.16
CA ILE A 774 -25.02 5.46 -8.07
C ILE A 774 -24.10 5.57 -6.87
N SER A 775 -22.81 5.32 -7.06
CA SER A 775 -21.86 5.18 -5.95
C SER A 775 -21.20 6.48 -5.50
N GLY A 776 -21.21 7.52 -6.34
CA GLY A 776 -20.42 8.74 -6.12
C GLY A 776 -18.90 8.52 -6.31
N ALA A 777 -18.47 7.46 -7.00
CA ALA A 777 -17.06 7.20 -7.23
C ALA A 777 -16.32 8.37 -7.88
N SER A 778 -15.20 8.76 -7.29
CA SER A 778 -14.33 9.80 -7.83
C SER A 778 -13.49 9.26 -9.01
N PRO A 779 -13.28 10.03 -10.10
CA PRO A 779 -12.54 9.62 -11.29
C PRO A 779 -11.01 9.62 -11.10
N LEU A 780 -10.51 9.11 -9.97
CA LEU A 780 -9.08 9.07 -9.65
C LEU A 780 -8.25 8.25 -10.64
N ARG A 781 -8.85 7.45 -11.52
CA ARG A 781 -8.14 6.54 -12.43
C ARG A 781 -8.36 6.76 -13.93
N SER A 782 -9.16 7.75 -14.33
CA SER A 782 -9.48 8.03 -15.73
C SER A 782 -9.57 9.53 -16.02
N PHE A 783 -8.70 10.32 -15.39
CA PHE A 783 -8.65 11.76 -15.62
C PHE A 783 -7.77 12.09 -16.82
N ARG A 784 -7.87 13.30 -17.37
CA ARG A 784 -7.06 13.74 -18.52
C ARG A 784 -5.96 14.70 -18.08
N CYS A 785 -4.78 14.55 -18.65
CA CYS A 785 -3.61 15.34 -18.29
C CYS A 785 -2.69 15.67 -19.48
N ASP A 786 -1.78 16.61 -19.24
CA ASP A 786 -0.55 16.77 -20.00
C ASP A 786 0.65 16.66 -19.05
N ILE A 787 1.82 16.46 -19.62
CA ILE A 787 3.08 16.30 -18.89
C ILE A 787 4.20 17.10 -19.56
N LYS A 788 5.06 17.69 -18.74
CA LYS A 788 6.27 18.38 -19.16
C LYS A 788 7.41 18.17 -18.16
N LEU A 789 8.64 18.44 -18.60
CA LEU A 789 9.78 18.54 -17.70
C LEU A 789 9.53 19.65 -16.67
N ALA A 790 9.86 19.40 -15.39
CA ALA A 790 9.71 20.42 -14.36
C ALA A 790 10.66 21.60 -14.61
N GLU A 791 10.20 22.81 -14.30
CA GLU A 791 10.89 24.07 -14.67
C GLU A 791 12.23 24.26 -13.93
N ASP A 792 12.41 23.61 -12.79
CA ASP A 792 13.63 23.64 -11.97
C ASP A 792 14.66 22.57 -12.36
N VAL A 793 14.35 21.70 -13.32
CA VAL A 793 15.31 20.71 -13.81
C VAL A 793 16.28 21.38 -14.78
N ASN A 794 17.57 21.36 -14.42
CA ASN A 794 18.65 21.69 -15.35
C ASN A 794 19.11 20.40 -16.07
N PRO A 795 18.86 20.25 -17.39
CA PRO A 795 19.28 19.08 -18.18
C PRO A 795 20.78 18.80 -18.14
N GLU A 796 21.62 19.82 -17.97
CA GLU A 796 23.08 19.70 -17.93
C GLU A 796 23.58 19.08 -16.62
N ARG A 797 22.76 19.13 -15.56
CA ARG A 797 23.09 18.58 -14.23
C ARG A 797 22.42 17.24 -13.96
N ARG A 798 21.90 16.57 -15.00
CA ARG A 798 21.25 15.26 -14.86
C ARG A 798 22.26 14.20 -14.41
N PRO A 799 21.90 13.32 -13.46
CA PRO A 799 22.63 12.08 -13.25
C PRO A 799 22.74 11.29 -14.56
N TRP A 800 23.94 10.79 -14.87
CA TRP A 800 24.16 9.93 -16.03
C TRP A 800 23.86 8.47 -15.69
N GLN A 801 23.59 7.65 -16.70
CA GLN A 801 23.40 6.21 -16.51
C GLN A 801 24.73 5.46 -16.69
N GLY A 802 24.94 4.42 -15.87
CA GLY A 802 26.14 3.60 -15.94
C GLY A 802 27.40 4.35 -15.50
N ARG A 803 28.40 4.40 -16.37
CA ARG A 803 29.70 5.02 -16.08
C ARG A 803 30.00 6.15 -17.08
N LYS A 804 30.66 7.18 -16.60
CA LYS A 804 31.13 8.34 -17.38
C LYS A 804 32.62 8.51 -17.14
N ALA A 805 33.36 8.92 -18.17
CA ALA A 805 34.80 9.15 -18.09
C ALA A 805 35.12 10.49 -17.40
N PHE A 806 36.11 10.46 -16.50
CA PHE A 806 36.62 11.60 -15.74
C PHE A 806 38.14 11.66 -15.85
N ARG A 807 38.70 12.85 -15.62
CA ARG A 807 40.13 13.10 -15.48
C ARG A 807 40.46 13.48 -14.05
N VAL A 808 41.58 12.96 -13.54
CA VAL A 808 42.14 13.41 -12.28
C VAL A 808 42.80 14.77 -12.49
N ILE A 809 42.27 15.82 -11.86
CA ILE A 809 42.81 17.18 -11.99
C ILE A 809 43.71 17.60 -10.84
N GLY A 810 43.66 16.86 -9.72
CA GLY A 810 44.50 17.14 -8.56
C GLY A 810 44.55 15.99 -7.58
N THR A 811 45.68 15.87 -6.90
CA THR A 811 45.83 14.98 -5.74
C THR A 811 46.51 15.72 -4.59
N LYS A 812 46.16 15.37 -3.36
CA LYS A 812 46.72 16.00 -2.15
C LYS A 812 46.92 14.94 -1.05
N PRO A 813 48.06 14.92 -0.34
CA PRO A 813 48.20 14.10 0.86
C PRO A 813 47.38 14.71 2.01
N GLU A 814 46.54 13.89 2.66
CA GLU A 814 45.67 14.33 3.77
C GLU A 814 46.18 13.85 5.14
N ALA A 815 46.82 12.68 5.17
CA ALA A 815 47.56 12.12 6.30
C ALA A 815 48.53 11.05 5.79
N GLN A 816 49.37 10.47 6.65
CA GLN A 816 50.25 9.37 6.26
C GLN A 816 49.43 8.18 5.73
N GLY A 817 49.59 7.89 4.44
CA GLY A 817 48.86 6.82 3.76
C GLY A 817 47.41 7.18 3.43
N VAL A 818 47.03 8.46 3.39
CA VAL A 818 45.72 8.93 2.90
C VAL A 818 45.93 9.98 1.83
N LYS A 819 45.33 9.77 0.66
CA LYS A 819 45.39 10.70 -0.48
C LYS A 819 43.99 11.12 -0.92
N THR A 820 43.77 12.42 -1.05
CA THR A 820 42.60 13.02 -1.69
C THR A 820 42.82 13.12 -3.19
N VAL A 821 41.79 12.80 -3.96
CA VAL A 821 41.77 12.86 -5.43
C VAL A 821 40.58 13.70 -5.86
N VAL A 822 40.81 14.62 -6.81
CA VAL A 822 39.77 15.46 -7.42
C VAL A 822 39.58 15.06 -8.88
N PHE A 823 38.34 14.84 -9.27
CA PHE A 823 37.92 14.44 -10.60
C PHE A 823 37.14 15.56 -11.27
N GLU A 824 37.37 15.74 -12.57
CA GLU A 824 36.56 16.57 -13.45
C GLU A 824 36.04 15.72 -14.61
N SER A 825 34.83 16.00 -15.09
CA SER A 825 34.28 15.24 -16.21
C SER A 825 35.11 15.48 -17.48
N LYS A 826 35.37 14.42 -18.26
CA LYS A 826 36.21 14.53 -19.46
C LYS A 826 35.63 15.46 -20.53
N ASP A 827 34.31 15.60 -20.55
CA ASP A 827 33.57 16.50 -21.44
C ASP A 827 33.44 17.93 -20.87
N GLY A 828 33.96 18.21 -19.67
CA GLY A 828 33.86 19.51 -19.00
C GLY A 828 32.45 19.93 -18.57
N GLY A 829 31.47 19.03 -18.69
CA GLY A 829 30.07 19.31 -18.36
C GLY A 829 29.82 19.47 -16.85
N MET A 830 28.69 20.08 -16.51
CA MET A 830 28.23 20.17 -15.12
C MET A 830 27.93 18.79 -14.53
N LEU A 831 27.97 18.70 -13.21
CA LEU A 831 27.70 17.50 -12.45
C LEU A 831 26.50 17.69 -11.51
N PRO A 832 25.73 16.62 -11.23
CA PRO A 832 24.66 16.66 -10.25
C PRO A 832 25.22 16.91 -8.84
N ASP A 833 24.43 17.59 -8.02
CA ASP A 833 24.65 17.57 -6.57
C ASP A 833 24.43 16.18 -5.98
N TYR A 834 24.85 16.01 -4.73
CA TYR A 834 24.72 14.76 -4.00
C TYR A 834 24.23 15.04 -2.59
N GLU A 835 23.89 13.98 -1.85
CA GLU A 835 23.48 14.07 -0.45
C GLU A 835 24.64 13.67 0.48
N PRO A 836 24.79 14.29 1.65
CA PRO A 836 25.87 13.96 2.57
C PRO A 836 25.90 12.49 2.94
N GLY A 837 27.07 11.87 2.75
CA GLY A 837 27.30 10.44 2.96
C GLY A 837 27.18 9.56 1.72
N GLN A 838 26.71 10.10 0.60
CA GLN A 838 26.74 9.40 -0.69
C GLN A 838 28.17 9.14 -1.20
N HIS A 839 28.27 8.18 -2.09
CA HIS A 839 29.52 7.72 -2.69
C HIS A 839 29.43 7.69 -4.21
N ILE A 840 30.60 7.65 -4.84
CA ILE A 840 30.77 7.30 -6.24
C ILE A 840 31.53 5.98 -6.34
N THR A 841 31.27 5.23 -7.41
CA THR A 841 32.08 4.06 -7.75
C THR A 841 33.14 4.46 -8.76
N VAL A 842 34.40 4.20 -8.44
CA VAL A 842 35.57 4.44 -9.28
C VAL A 842 35.99 3.12 -9.93
N GLN A 843 36.11 3.13 -11.25
CA GLN A 843 36.65 2.01 -12.03
C GLN A 843 37.93 2.45 -12.75
N VAL A 844 38.98 1.64 -12.63
CA VAL A 844 40.26 1.87 -13.31
C VAL A 844 40.83 0.57 -13.85
N SER A 845 41.39 0.61 -15.05
CA SER A 845 42.23 -0.47 -15.59
C SER A 845 43.66 -0.31 -15.06
N ILE A 846 44.09 -1.23 -14.19
CA ILE A 846 45.40 -1.18 -13.53
C ILE A 846 46.33 -2.19 -14.22
N PRO A 847 47.54 -1.79 -14.67
CA PRO A 847 48.51 -2.72 -15.25
C PRO A 847 48.79 -3.93 -14.35
N GLY A 848 48.75 -5.14 -14.91
CA GLY A 848 48.91 -6.38 -14.16
C GLY A 848 47.64 -6.91 -13.48
N GLN A 849 46.46 -6.37 -13.81
CA GLN A 849 45.17 -6.93 -13.44
C GLN A 849 44.38 -7.30 -14.70
N ASP A 850 43.82 -8.52 -14.75
CA ASP A 850 43.09 -9.03 -15.92
C ASP A 850 41.74 -8.33 -16.14
N ASN A 851 41.18 -7.71 -15.09
CA ASN A 851 39.89 -7.04 -15.13
C ASN A 851 39.99 -5.63 -14.51
N PRO A 852 39.15 -4.68 -14.95
CA PRO A 852 39.05 -3.37 -14.31
C PRO A 852 38.73 -3.49 -12.82
N VAL A 853 39.45 -2.73 -12.00
CA VAL A 853 39.25 -2.73 -10.54
C VAL A 853 38.19 -1.69 -10.22
N ILE A 854 37.19 -2.08 -9.43
CA ILE A 854 36.01 -1.25 -9.13
C ILE A 854 35.90 -1.08 -7.61
N ARG A 855 35.79 0.16 -7.10
CA ARG A 855 35.61 0.44 -5.67
C ARG A 855 34.71 1.65 -5.43
N ALA A 856 33.89 1.60 -4.39
CA ALA A 856 33.08 2.71 -3.92
C ALA A 856 33.84 3.57 -2.90
N TYR A 857 33.71 4.89 -3.02
CA TYR A 857 34.30 5.86 -2.10
C TYR A 857 33.33 7.01 -1.82
N SER A 858 33.14 7.35 -0.54
CA SER A 858 32.33 8.50 -0.13
C SER A 858 32.87 9.78 -0.74
N LEU A 859 31.95 10.62 -1.20
CA LEU A 859 32.27 11.96 -1.66
C LEU A 859 32.69 12.84 -0.48
N THR A 860 33.72 13.65 -0.68
CA THR A 860 34.15 14.72 0.23
C THR A 860 33.88 16.09 -0.37
N GLY A 861 33.70 17.11 0.46
CA GLY A 861 33.26 18.44 0.04
C GLY A 861 31.78 18.70 0.31
N THR A 862 31.33 19.92 -0.01
CA THR A 862 29.93 20.34 0.13
C THR A 862 29.02 19.56 -0.83
N ALA A 863 27.86 19.14 -0.33
CA ALA A 863 26.82 18.39 -1.04
C ALA A 863 26.15 19.21 -2.16
N THR A 864 26.07 20.52 -2.00
CA THR A 864 25.43 21.44 -2.94
C THR A 864 26.41 22.51 -3.41
N GLN A 865 26.49 22.73 -4.72
CA GLN A 865 27.30 23.77 -5.36
C GLN A 865 26.63 24.22 -6.67
N GLU A 866 26.52 25.53 -6.89
CA GLU A 866 25.86 26.11 -8.07
C GLU A 866 26.51 25.64 -9.38
N ASP A 867 27.83 25.82 -9.50
CA ASP A 867 28.62 25.43 -10.68
C ASP A 867 29.43 24.15 -10.46
N ARG A 868 28.79 23.08 -10.00
CA ARG A 868 29.51 21.83 -9.74
C ARG A 868 30.10 21.24 -11.02
N LYS A 869 31.43 21.19 -11.09
CA LYS A 869 32.19 20.52 -12.18
C LYS A 869 33.10 19.40 -11.70
N THR A 870 33.27 19.27 -10.38
CA THR A 870 34.22 18.33 -9.79
C THR A 870 33.62 17.50 -8.67
N TYR A 871 34.16 16.29 -8.51
CA TYR A 871 33.98 15.47 -7.32
C TYR A 871 35.32 15.21 -6.63
N SER A 872 35.29 15.00 -5.32
CA SER A 872 36.48 14.62 -4.57
C SER A 872 36.22 13.42 -3.68
N ILE A 873 37.24 12.57 -3.51
CA ILE A 873 37.26 11.45 -2.58
C ILE A 873 38.57 11.42 -1.83
N SER A 874 38.61 10.78 -0.65
CA SER A 874 39.85 10.56 0.09
C SER A 874 40.03 9.09 0.45
N VAL A 875 41.19 8.53 0.09
CA VAL A 875 41.43 7.09 0.08
C VAL A 875 42.65 6.74 0.92
N ARG A 876 42.44 5.89 1.93
CA ARG A 876 43.53 5.29 2.72
C ARG A 876 44.17 4.13 1.95
N HIS A 877 45.50 4.07 1.98
CA HIS A 877 46.25 2.92 1.52
C HIS A 877 45.98 1.73 2.45
N GLN A 878 45.24 0.74 1.94
CA GLN A 878 44.84 -0.43 2.71
C GLN A 878 46.02 -1.40 2.76
N LYS A 879 46.55 -1.61 3.97
CA LYS A 879 47.53 -2.65 4.30
C LYS A 879 46.99 -3.49 5.45
N SER A 880 47.02 -4.80 5.31
CA SER A 880 46.74 -5.74 6.41
C SER A 880 47.70 -6.92 6.37
N ILE A 881 47.74 -7.68 7.45
CA ILE A 881 48.44 -8.96 7.52
C ILE A 881 47.35 -10.04 7.50
N THR A 882 47.43 -11.00 6.58
CA THR A 882 46.50 -12.13 6.50
C THR A 882 46.67 -13.04 7.72
N SER A 883 45.71 -13.93 7.97
CA SER A 883 45.79 -14.94 9.05
C SER A 883 47.06 -15.80 8.98
N ASN A 884 47.69 -15.87 7.81
CA ASN A 884 48.88 -16.67 7.54
C ASN A 884 50.18 -15.86 7.63
N GLY A 885 50.12 -14.59 8.06
CA GLY A 885 51.28 -13.71 8.21
C GLY A 885 51.70 -12.97 6.94
N GLU A 886 50.97 -13.10 5.83
CA GLU A 886 51.31 -12.45 4.56
C GLU A 886 50.80 -11.00 4.52
N ILE A 887 51.58 -10.11 3.91
CA ILE A 887 51.18 -8.71 3.74
C ILE A 887 50.20 -8.62 2.57
N PHE A 888 48.97 -8.21 2.87
CA PHE A 888 47.94 -7.89 1.88
C PHE A 888 47.88 -6.37 1.67
N GLU A 889 47.99 -5.94 0.41
CA GLU A 889 47.72 -4.55 0.02
C GLU A 889 46.51 -4.47 -0.91
N GLY A 890 45.60 -3.53 -0.65
CA GLY A 890 44.42 -3.35 -1.48
C GLY A 890 44.74 -2.74 -2.84
N VAL A 891 44.51 -3.47 -3.93
CA VAL A 891 44.89 -3.12 -5.32
C VAL A 891 44.55 -1.66 -5.71
N MET A 892 43.27 -1.26 -5.62
CA MET A 892 42.85 0.11 -5.95
C MET A 892 43.48 1.16 -5.02
N SER A 893 43.53 0.87 -3.72
CA SER A 893 44.06 1.81 -2.74
C SER A 893 45.57 2.05 -2.92
N SER A 894 46.32 1.00 -3.32
CA SER A 894 47.74 1.08 -3.67
C SER A 894 47.93 1.90 -4.94
N TYR A 895 47.14 1.65 -5.98
CA TYR A 895 47.18 2.41 -7.22
C TYR A 895 46.93 3.91 -6.97
N ILE A 896 45.86 4.27 -6.24
CA ILE A 896 45.55 5.67 -5.90
C ILE A 896 46.71 6.32 -5.11
N ASN A 897 47.23 5.62 -4.10
CA ASN A 897 48.24 6.21 -3.21
C ASN A 897 49.65 6.28 -3.82
N ARG A 898 50.02 5.37 -4.73
CA ARG A 898 51.39 5.27 -5.27
C ARG A 898 51.53 5.71 -6.73
N THR A 899 50.56 5.41 -7.58
CA THR A 899 50.74 5.43 -9.04
C THR A 899 49.81 6.42 -9.74
N LEU A 900 48.64 6.72 -9.18
CA LEU A 900 47.70 7.66 -9.78
C LEU A 900 48.31 9.07 -9.85
N VAL A 901 48.32 9.63 -11.06
CA VAL A 901 48.83 10.97 -11.38
C VAL A 901 47.73 11.86 -11.93
N THR A 902 47.92 13.17 -11.85
CA THR A 902 47.09 14.15 -12.56
C THR A 902 47.10 13.86 -14.07
N GLY A 903 45.94 13.97 -14.71
CA GLY A 903 45.71 13.63 -16.12
C GLY A 903 45.24 12.19 -16.35
N ALA A 904 45.33 11.31 -15.36
CA ALA A 904 44.83 9.93 -15.48
C ALA A 904 43.31 9.90 -15.71
N GLU A 905 42.86 9.00 -16.58
CA GLU A 905 41.44 8.79 -16.87
C GLU A 905 40.86 7.69 -15.96
N VAL A 906 39.67 7.94 -15.43
CA VAL A 906 38.91 6.99 -14.59
C VAL A 906 37.45 7.03 -14.98
N ASP A 907 36.74 5.93 -14.72
CA ASP A 907 35.29 5.86 -14.95
C ASP A 907 34.54 5.97 -13.62
N LEU A 908 33.56 6.87 -13.57
CA LEU A 908 32.73 7.09 -12.38
C LEU A 908 31.25 6.76 -12.64
N THR A 909 30.58 6.22 -11.63
CA THR A 909 29.10 6.23 -11.54
C THR A 909 28.60 7.57 -11.02
N PRO A 910 27.33 7.96 -11.25
CA PRO A 910 26.75 9.11 -10.56
C PRO A 910 26.79 8.91 -9.03
N PRO A 911 26.70 10.00 -8.23
CA PRO A 911 26.53 9.89 -6.79
C PRO A 911 25.33 8.99 -6.44
N GLY A 912 25.52 8.11 -5.47
CA GLY A 912 24.49 7.21 -4.98
C GLY A 912 24.78 6.71 -3.56
N GLY A 913 23.93 5.81 -3.08
CA GLY A 913 24.04 5.21 -1.74
C GLY A 913 22.94 5.64 -0.78
N ASN A 914 22.76 4.81 0.26
CA ASN A 914 21.66 4.91 1.23
C ASN A 914 22.11 5.35 2.63
N PHE A 915 23.39 5.64 2.81
CA PHE A 915 23.93 6.24 4.03
C PHE A 915 23.87 7.76 3.91
N ILE A 916 22.69 8.33 4.19
CA ILE A 916 22.43 9.77 4.13
C ILE A 916 22.31 10.31 5.54
N ILE A 917 23.05 11.40 5.81
CA ILE A 917 23.02 12.11 7.09
C ILE A 917 22.18 13.39 6.91
N PRO A 918 21.09 13.57 7.68
CA PRO A 918 20.15 14.66 7.48
C PRO A 918 20.71 16.02 7.90
N LEU A 919 20.69 16.99 7.00
CA LEU A 919 21.14 18.36 7.27
C LEU A 919 20.21 19.14 8.21
N ASN A 920 18.96 18.67 8.35
CA ASN A 920 17.90 19.26 9.16
C ASN A 920 17.44 18.32 10.28
N ALA A 921 18.36 17.52 10.84
CA ALA A 921 18.03 16.61 11.93
C ALA A 921 17.48 17.37 13.16
N LYS A 922 16.36 16.89 13.71
CA LYS A 922 15.78 17.41 14.96
C LYS A 922 16.38 16.77 16.21
N GLN A 923 16.86 15.53 16.09
CA GLN A 923 17.51 14.82 17.19
C GLN A 923 19.02 15.03 17.17
N PRO A 924 19.71 14.89 18.33
CA PRO A 924 21.16 14.89 18.36
C PRO A 924 21.75 13.86 17.39
N VAL A 925 22.86 14.20 16.75
CA VAL A 925 23.54 13.34 15.78
C VAL A 925 24.89 12.93 16.34
N VAL A 926 25.08 11.63 16.53
CA VAL A 926 26.34 11.02 16.96
C VAL A 926 26.99 10.36 15.76
N MET A 927 28.24 10.74 15.48
CA MET A 927 29.04 10.22 14.39
C MET A 927 30.23 9.43 14.97
N LEU A 928 30.39 8.18 14.55
CA LEU A 928 31.51 7.33 14.88
C LEU A 928 32.37 7.08 13.63
N ALA A 929 33.57 7.64 13.63
CA ALA A 929 34.52 7.51 12.54
C ALA A 929 35.73 6.66 12.94
N GLY A 930 36.12 5.71 12.09
CA GLY A 930 37.38 4.97 12.23
C GLY A 930 38.31 5.21 11.04
N GLY A 931 39.46 5.84 11.26
CA GLY A 931 40.44 6.15 10.21
C GLY A 931 39.83 6.95 9.05
N ILE A 932 39.81 6.39 7.83
CA ILE A 932 39.25 7.08 6.66
C ILE A 932 37.72 7.02 6.58
N GLY A 933 37.06 6.27 7.47
CA GLY A 933 35.60 6.29 7.61
C GLY A 933 35.03 7.65 8.03
N ILE A 934 35.89 8.66 8.25
CA ILE A 934 35.52 10.05 8.48
C ILE A 934 34.91 10.75 7.26
N THR A 935 35.15 10.26 6.04
CA THR A 935 34.80 10.98 4.80
C THR A 935 33.31 11.32 4.63
N PRO A 936 32.34 10.44 4.97
CA PRO A 936 30.91 10.82 4.99
C PRO A 936 30.62 11.97 5.95
N PHE A 937 31.29 12.00 7.10
CA PHE A 937 31.06 12.99 8.15
C PHE A 937 31.69 14.34 7.81
N ILE A 938 32.85 14.36 7.12
CA ILE A 938 33.39 15.61 6.57
C ILE A 938 32.40 16.23 5.59
N SER A 939 31.89 15.42 4.65
CA SER A 939 30.89 15.86 3.68
C SER A 939 29.65 16.43 4.36
N TYR A 940 29.14 15.76 5.40
CA TYR A 940 28.03 16.25 6.21
C TYR A 940 28.33 17.58 6.91
N LEU A 941 29.43 17.65 7.65
CA LEU A 941 29.80 18.86 8.41
C LEU A 941 30.05 20.07 7.51
N GLU A 942 30.63 19.86 6.32
CA GLU A 942 30.83 20.93 5.33
C GLU A 942 29.54 21.36 4.64
N SER A 943 28.53 20.49 4.61
CA SER A 943 27.23 20.75 3.97
C SER A 943 26.19 21.36 4.91
N LEU A 944 26.48 21.45 6.21
CA LEU A 944 25.57 22.06 7.17
C LEU A 944 25.36 23.55 6.85
N PRO A 945 24.12 24.04 6.84
CA PRO A 945 23.85 25.43 6.54
C PRO A 945 24.51 26.35 7.57
N ALA A 946 25.09 27.46 7.11
CA ALA A 946 25.75 28.42 7.99
C ALA A 946 24.78 28.98 9.04
N ASN A 947 23.56 29.31 8.62
CA ASN A 947 22.48 29.85 9.44
C ASN A 947 21.38 28.79 9.63
N GLY A 948 20.85 28.66 10.86
CA GLY A 948 19.80 27.71 11.21
C GLY A 948 20.03 27.06 12.57
N GLU A 949 18.95 26.60 13.21
CA GLU A 949 19.07 25.73 14.40
C GLU A 949 19.72 24.41 14.00
N LYS A 950 20.76 24.03 14.74
CA LYS A 950 21.49 22.78 14.53
C LYS A 950 21.28 21.89 15.76
N PRO A 951 21.09 20.57 15.59
CA PRO A 951 21.05 19.66 16.73
C PRO A 951 22.43 19.61 17.40
N GLU A 952 22.48 19.05 18.60
CA GLU A 952 23.77 18.69 19.23
C GLU A 952 24.50 17.65 18.35
N LEU A 953 25.77 17.92 18.03
CA LEU A 953 26.58 17.05 17.17
C LEU A 953 27.79 16.52 17.95
N LEU A 954 27.93 15.21 18.04
CA LEU A 954 29.08 14.55 18.67
C LEU A 954 29.81 13.70 17.63
N LEU A 955 31.07 14.02 17.35
CA LEU A 955 31.95 13.19 16.54
C LEU A 955 32.98 12.48 17.42
N LEU A 956 32.90 11.15 17.49
CA LEU A 956 33.93 10.30 18.08
C LEU A 956 34.83 9.77 16.97
N TYR A 957 36.11 10.18 16.97
CA TYR A 957 37.03 9.87 15.88
C TYR A 957 38.25 9.04 16.32
N ALA A 958 38.29 7.77 15.91
CA ALA A 958 39.40 6.87 16.19
C ALA A 958 40.49 6.91 15.10
N ASN A 959 41.73 7.12 15.53
CA ASN A 959 42.95 7.03 14.72
C ASN A 959 44.05 6.26 15.48
N GLN A 960 45.15 5.93 14.81
CA GLN A 960 46.27 5.30 15.53
C GLN A 960 47.09 6.35 16.28
N ASN A 961 47.39 7.48 15.63
CA ASN A 961 48.21 8.59 16.12
C ASN A 961 48.06 9.82 15.20
N SER A 962 48.76 10.92 15.51
CA SER A 962 48.72 12.14 14.69
C SER A 962 49.12 11.94 13.23
N ASN A 963 50.09 11.08 12.92
CA ASN A 963 50.51 10.84 11.54
C ASN A 963 49.38 10.27 10.67
N THR A 964 48.46 9.50 11.25
CA THR A 964 47.36 8.84 10.53
C THR A 964 46.01 9.58 10.66
N HIS A 965 45.99 10.70 11.40
CA HIS A 965 44.79 11.48 11.69
C HIS A 965 44.42 12.40 10.51
N ALA A 966 43.66 11.86 9.55
CA ALA A 966 43.18 12.60 8.38
C ALA A 966 42.24 13.75 8.76
N PHE A 967 42.29 14.86 8.01
CA PHE A 967 41.44 16.04 8.20
C PHE A 967 41.54 16.75 9.55
N SER A 968 42.55 16.47 10.38
CA SER A 968 42.67 17.05 11.74
C SER A 968 42.58 18.58 11.76
N LYS A 969 43.27 19.28 10.85
CA LYS A 969 43.19 20.74 10.70
C LYS A 969 41.79 21.19 10.27
N ARG A 970 41.19 20.48 9.30
CA ARG A 970 39.86 20.79 8.76
C ARG A 970 38.77 20.61 9.81
N LEU A 971 38.88 19.59 10.66
CA LEU A 971 37.98 19.34 11.78
C LEU A 971 38.05 20.46 12.82
N LYS A 972 39.24 20.95 13.17
CA LYS A 972 39.39 22.12 14.07
C LYS A 972 38.73 23.38 13.49
N GLU A 973 38.89 23.62 12.19
CA GLU A 973 38.20 24.70 11.48
C GLU A 973 36.67 24.54 11.54
N LEU A 974 36.16 23.33 11.30
CA LEU A 974 34.72 23.05 11.36
C LEU A 974 34.15 23.19 12.77
N GLU A 975 34.86 22.68 13.79
CA GLU A 975 34.47 22.80 15.20
C GLU A 975 34.39 24.27 15.64
N SER A 976 35.33 25.12 15.19
CA SER A 976 35.26 26.57 15.45
C SER A 976 34.08 27.28 14.76
N LYS A 977 33.59 26.75 13.63
CA LYS A 977 32.48 27.33 12.86
C LYS A 977 31.12 26.82 13.32
N ILE A 978 31.06 25.56 13.75
CA ILE A 978 29.83 24.87 14.12
C ILE A 978 29.79 24.76 15.64
N LYS A 979 29.16 25.75 16.29
CA LYS A 979 29.13 25.86 17.77
C LYS A 979 28.58 24.61 18.47
N GLN A 980 27.69 23.87 17.82
CA GLN A 980 27.05 22.66 18.35
C GLN A 980 27.88 21.39 18.12
N LEU A 981 29.00 21.46 17.40
CA LEU A 981 29.88 20.33 17.14
C LEU A 981 30.90 20.15 18.26
N LYS A 982 30.95 18.93 18.79
CA LYS A 982 32.02 18.48 19.68
C LYS A 982 32.78 17.32 19.03
N VAL A 983 34.09 17.47 18.87
CA VAL A 983 34.96 16.42 18.34
C VAL A 983 35.79 15.81 19.47
N ILE A 984 35.72 14.49 19.63
CA ILE A 984 36.52 13.73 20.61
C ILE A 984 37.39 12.73 19.85
N ASN A 985 38.70 12.94 19.89
CA ASN A 985 39.67 12.11 19.18
C ASN A 985 40.24 11.03 20.09
N TYR A 986 40.32 9.81 19.56
CA TYR A 986 40.89 8.64 20.23
C TYR A 986 42.11 8.14 19.47
N TYR A 987 43.24 7.97 20.16
CA TYR A 987 44.45 7.36 19.59
C TYR A 987 44.68 5.98 20.20
N SER A 988 44.83 4.95 19.36
CA SER A 988 45.11 3.59 19.82
C SER A 988 46.60 3.28 19.99
N ASN A 989 47.48 4.11 19.40
CA ASN A 989 48.94 3.97 19.46
C ASN A 989 49.62 5.35 19.29
N PRO A 990 49.43 6.28 20.26
CA PRO A 990 49.97 7.64 20.19
C PRO A 990 51.49 7.63 20.06
N LEU A 991 52.03 8.57 19.28
CA LEU A 991 53.47 8.77 19.16
C LEU A 991 54.02 9.53 20.37
N PRO A 992 55.33 9.46 20.67
CA PRO A 992 55.93 10.26 21.74
C PRO A 992 55.72 11.78 21.61
N VAL A 993 55.43 12.26 20.40
CA VAL A 993 55.13 13.67 20.11
C VAL A 993 53.65 14.03 20.28
N ASP A 994 52.77 13.05 20.47
CA ASP A 994 51.33 13.25 20.63
C ASP A 994 51.03 13.62 22.09
N VAL A 995 50.35 14.76 22.28
CA VAL A 995 49.98 15.27 23.61
C VAL A 995 48.48 15.07 23.84
N GLU A 996 48.14 14.37 24.93
CA GLU A 996 46.76 14.21 25.40
C GLU A 996 46.15 15.57 25.78
N GLY A 997 44.88 15.77 25.42
CA GLY A 997 44.18 17.05 25.51
C GLY A 997 44.39 17.99 24.31
N ILE A 998 45.46 17.82 23.52
CA ILE A 998 45.78 18.68 22.36
C ILE A 998 45.61 17.93 21.03
N ASN A 999 46.25 16.78 20.88
CA ASN A 999 46.21 15.97 19.66
C ASN A 999 45.07 14.95 19.70
N TYR A 1000 44.82 14.38 20.89
CA TYR A 1000 43.76 13.42 21.16
C TYR A 1000 43.22 13.62 22.58
N GLN A 1001 42.01 13.15 22.86
CA GLN A 1001 41.36 13.28 24.17
C GLN A 1001 41.44 12.00 25.00
N HIS A 1002 41.53 10.84 24.35
CA HIS A 1002 41.56 9.54 25.03
C HIS A 1002 42.51 8.56 24.35
N HIS A 1003 43.31 7.83 25.15
CA HIS A 1003 44.14 6.72 24.70
C HIS A 1003 43.33 5.41 24.72
N GLY A 1004 43.33 4.65 23.61
CA GLY A 1004 42.71 3.33 23.50
C GLY A 1004 41.65 3.23 22.40
N TYR A 1005 40.87 2.15 22.44
CA TYR A 1005 39.76 1.91 21.51
C TYR A 1005 38.46 2.57 22.01
N ILE A 1006 37.65 3.06 21.06
CA ILE A 1006 36.34 3.63 21.38
C ILE A 1006 35.37 2.52 21.78
N THR A 1007 34.69 2.70 22.92
CA THR A 1007 33.56 1.86 23.35
C THR A 1007 32.28 2.70 23.42
N ALA A 1008 31.13 2.03 23.48
CA ALA A 1008 29.84 2.71 23.61
C ALA A 1008 29.73 3.54 24.91
N ASP A 1009 30.58 3.31 25.92
CA ASP A 1009 30.60 4.07 27.19
C ASP A 1009 30.96 5.56 26.99
N ALA A 1010 31.61 5.89 25.88
CA ALA A 1010 31.90 7.26 25.48
C ALA A 1010 30.65 8.11 25.20
N ILE A 1011 29.49 7.47 25.01
CA ILE A 1011 28.21 8.16 24.74
C ILE A 1011 27.58 8.65 26.06
N PRO A 1012 27.31 9.95 26.21
CA PRO A 1012 26.56 10.45 27.35
C PRO A 1012 25.16 9.84 27.43
N GLU A 1013 24.72 9.49 28.63
CA GLU A 1013 23.38 8.96 28.87
C GLU A 1013 22.27 9.94 28.45
N SER A 1014 22.56 11.24 28.49
CA SER A 1014 21.67 12.29 28.01
C SER A 1014 21.35 12.19 26.52
N LEU A 1015 22.30 11.74 25.68
CA LEU A 1015 22.08 11.58 24.23
C LEU A 1015 21.20 10.37 23.93
N ILE A 1016 21.36 9.29 24.70
CA ILE A 1016 20.50 8.10 24.58
C ILE A 1016 19.06 8.45 24.98
N LYS A 1017 18.87 9.19 26.08
CA LYS A 1017 17.55 9.67 26.53
C LYS A 1017 16.88 10.63 25.55
N GLN A 1018 17.68 11.40 24.81
CA GLN A 1018 17.21 12.27 23.72
C GLN A 1018 17.00 11.53 22.39
N GLN A 1019 17.13 10.19 22.36
CA GLN A 1019 16.99 9.39 21.15
C GLN A 1019 17.91 9.86 20.00
N ALA A 1020 19.18 10.11 20.33
CA ALA A 1020 20.18 10.50 19.32
C ALA A 1020 20.25 9.49 18.16
N ARG A 1021 20.62 9.97 16.97
CA ARG A 1021 20.87 9.14 15.79
C ARG A 1021 22.34 8.80 15.70
N PHE A 1022 22.66 7.50 15.61
CA PHE A 1022 24.04 7.01 15.64
C PHE A 1022 24.49 6.60 14.24
N TYR A 1023 25.35 7.39 13.62
CA TYR A 1023 25.93 7.10 12.32
C TYR A 1023 27.36 6.58 12.48
N MET A 1024 27.70 5.44 11.89
CA MET A 1024 29.05 4.86 12.01
C MET A 1024 29.62 4.45 10.65
N CYS A 1025 30.90 4.77 10.46
CA CYS A 1025 31.67 4.35 9.30
C CYS A 1025 33.14 4.11 9.69
N GLY A 1026 33.66 2.93 9.39
CA GLY A 1026 35.01 2.54 9.77
C GLY A 1026 35.27 1.03 9.63
N PRO A 1027 36.30 0.51 10.32
CA PRO A 1027 36.57 -0.93 10.32
C PRO A 1027 35.40 -1.74 10.89
N VAL A 1028 35.03 -2.83 10.22
CA VAL A 1028 33.89 -3.68 10.61
C VAL A 1028 33.95 -4.17 12.06
N PRO A 1029 35.10 -4.65 12.60
CA PRO A 1029 35.18 -5.08 13.99
C PRO A 1029 34.85 -3.95 14.98
N MET A 1030 35.33 -2.73 14.71
CA MET A 1030 35.07 -1.57 15.56
C MET A 1030 33.59 -1.21 15.57
N MET A 1031 32.97 -1.12 14.39
CA MET A 1031 31.54 -0.80 14.27
C MET A 1031 30.67 -1.84 14.97
N LYS A 1032 30.99 -3.13 14.81
CA LYS A 1032 30.27 -4.24 15.46
C LYS A 1032 30.34 -4.15 16.98
N THR A 1033 31.53 -3.96 17.55
CA THR A 1033 31.69 -3.83 19.01
C THR A 1033 30.94 -2.62 19.56
N PHE A 1034 30.98 -1.49 18.84
CA PHE A 1034 30.27 -0.28 19.26
C PHE A 1034 28.75 -0.45 19.18
N GLU A 1035 28.23 -1.04 18.10
CA GLU A 1035 26.81 -1.39 17.95
C GLU A 1035 26.34 -2.31 19.08
N GLU A 1036 27.06 -3.37 19.39
CA GLU A 1036 26.74 -4.28 20.51
C GLU A 1036 26.71 -3.55 21.86
N GLY A 1037 27.62 -2.60 22.06
CA GLY A 1037 27.63 -1.71 23.22
C GLY A 1037 26.41 -0.80 23.29
N LEU A 1038 26.04 -0.13 22.19
CA LEU A 1038 24.84 0.71 22.11
C LEU A 1038 23.55 -0.09 22.41
N LEU A 1039 23.43 -1.27 21.83
CA LEU A 1039 22.29 -2.18 22.08
C LEU A 1039 22.22 -2.62 23.54
N THR A 1040 23.37 -2.84 24.18
CA THR A 1040 23.46 -3.18 25.62
C THR A 1040 23.02 -2.01 26.49
N ARG A 1041 23.32 -0.78 26.05
CA ARG A 1041 22.90 0.47 26.70
C ARG A 1041 21.48 0.92 26.35
N GLY A 1042 20.70 0.10 25.63
CA GLY A 1042 19.28 0.34 25.37
C GLY A 1042 18.99 1.18 24.13
N VAL A 1043 19.98 1.50 23.30
CA VAL A 1043 19.74 2.14 21.99
C VAL A 1043 19.08 1.10 21.07
N PRO A 1044 17.95 1.41 20.43
CA PRO A 1044 17.30 0.46 19.54
C PRO A 1044 18.05 0.35 18.19
N PRO A 1045 18.02 -0.81 17.52
CA PRO A 1045 18.74 -1.02 16.26
C PRO A 1045 18.37 -0.03 15.13
N PHE A 1046 17.13 0.46 15.12
CA PHE A 1046 16.64 1.38 14.09
C PHE A 1046 17.13 2.83 14.25
N ASP A 1047 17.76 3.17 15.37
CA ASP A 1047 18.44 4.45 15.57
C ASP A 1047 19.94 4.39 15.20
N ILE A 1048 20.42 3.22 14.73
CA ILE A 1048 21.80 2.96 14.37
C ILE A 1048 21.94 2.79 12.86
N TYR A 1049 22.74 3.66 12.25
CA TYR A 1049 22.99 3.77 10.83
C TYR A 1049 24.46 3.42 10.56
N LYS A 1050 24.72 2.47 9.68
CA LYS A 1050 26.09 2.04 9.35
C LYS A 1050 26.30 1.87 7.86
N GLU A 1051 27.51 2.13 7.40
CA GLU A 1051 27.94 1.94 6.01
C GLU A 1051 29.19 1.08 5.93
N VAL A 1052 29.21 0.15 4.97
CA VAL A 1052 30.35 -0.74 4.71
C VAL A 1052 30.58 -0.79 3.20
N PHE A 1053 31.54 -0.01 2.71
CA PHE A 1053 31.89 0.02 1.29
C PHE A 1053 32.50 -1.32 0.86
N ARG A 1054 31.76 -2.06 0.03
CA ARG A 1054 32.24 -3.29 -0.61
C ARG A 1054 32.50 -3.05 -2.09
N SER A 1055 33.29 -3.95 -2.65
CA SER A 1055 33.58 -4.00 -4.08
C SER A 1055 32.56 -4.91 -4.73
N LEU A 1056 31.78 -4.40 -5.67
CA LEU A 1056 30.96 -5.25 -6.51
C LEU A 1056 31.86 -5.87 -7.58
N THR A 1057 31.94 -7.20 -7.61
CA THR A 1057 32.45 -7.91 -8.78
C THR A 1057 31.28 -8.10 -9.74
N PRO A 1058 31.31 -7.56 -10.97
CA PRO A 1058 30.28 -7.88 -11.95
C PRO A 1058 30.47 -9.35 -12.36
N VAL A 1059 29.55 -10.22 -11.97
CA VAL A 1059 29.53 -11.61 -12.45
C VAL A 1059 28.36 -11.75 -13.42
N LYS A 1060 28.67 -12.03 -14.69
CA LYS A 1060 27.69 -12.51 -15.68
C LYS A 1060 27.73 -14.03 -15.69
N ILE A 1061 26.57 -14.68 -15.56
CA ILE A 1061 26.44 -16.11 -15.81
C ILE A 1061 26.65 -16.36 -17.30
N LYS A 1062 27.58 -17.25 -17.67
CA LYS A 1062 27.68 -17.80 -19.04
C LYS A 1062 26.63 -18.89 -19.20
N ASP A 1063 25.94 -18.91 -20.35
CA ASP A 1063 24.92 -19.92 -20.66
C ASP A 1063 25.45 -21.36 -20.44
N GLY A 1064 24.62 -22.22 -19.85
CA GLY A 1064 24.88 -23.65 -19.67
C GLY A 1064 25.55 -24.08 -18.35
N LYS A 1065 25.82 -23.17 -17.40
CA LYS A 1065 26.37 -23.54 -16.07
C LYS A 1065 25.27 -23.97 -15.09
N SER A 1066 25.56 -25.03 -14.33
CA SER A 1066 24.74 -25.53 -13.23
C SER A 1066 25.49 -25.41 -11.91
N PHE A 1067 24.79 -25.12 -10.81
CA PHE A 1067 25.39 -24.95 -9.49
C PHE A 1067 24.73 -25.86 -8.45
N THR A 1068 25.49 -26.32 -7.48
CA THR A 1068 24.99 -27.06 -6.32
C THR A 1068 24.44 -26.09 -5.30
N VAL A 1069 23.20 -26.31 -4.88
CA VAL A 1069 22.55 -25.56 -3.79
C VAL A 1069 22.36 -26.50 -2.61
N LYS A 1070 23.00 -26.17 -1.49
CA LYS A 1070 22.82 -26.84 -0.21
C LYS A 1070 21.79 -26.09 0.63
N PHE A 1071 20.72 -26.78 1.02
CA PHE A 1071 19.68 -26.30 1.94
C PHE A 1071 20.01 -26.80 3.35
N GLU A 1072 20.64 -25.97 4.18
CA GLU A 1072 21.24 -26.41 5.46
C GLU A 1072 20.24 -27.00 6.45
N LYS A 1073 19.00 -26.50 6.52
CA LYS A 1073 18.04 -26.99 7.51
C LYS A 1073 17.45 -28.34 7.14
N SER A 1074 17.24 -28.56 5.85
CA SER A 1074 16.74 -29.84 5.33
C SER A 1074 17.86 -30.86 5.10
N GLY A 1075 19.12 -30.41 5.01
CA GLY A 1075 20.26 -31.26 4.64
C GLY A 1075 20.26 -31.69 3.17
N VAL A 1076 19.42 -31.08 2.33
CA VAL A 1076 19.22 -31.49 0.93
C VAL A 1076 20.20 -30.76 0.01
N PHE A 1077 20.74 -31.49 -0.98
CA PHE A 1077 21.66 -30.96 -2.00
C PHE A 1077 21.04 -31.16 -3.38
N LEU A 1078 20.82 -30.09 -4.11
CA LEU A 1078 20.21 -30.14 -5.43
C LEU A 1078 21.01 -29.34 -6.44
N LYS A 1079 20.94 -29.77 -7.70
CA LYS A 1079 21.62 -29.11 -8.81
C LYS A 1079 20.68 -28.14 -9.51
N TRP A 1080 20.99 -26.85 -9.40
CA TRP A 1080 20.30 -25.76 -10.07
C TRP A 1080 20.82 -25.57 -11.50
N SER A 1081 19.93 -25.20 -12.42
CA SER A 1081 20.24 -24.79 -13.78
C SER A 1081 19.32 -23.63 -14.20
N PRO A 1082 19.70 -22.77 -15.17
CA PRO A 1082 18.96 -21.54 -15.50
C PRO A 1082 17.48 -21.74 -15.83
N ASP A 1083 17.12 -22.86 -16.45
CA ASP A 1083 15.74 -23.26 -16.77
C ASP A 1083 14.85 -23.51 -15.53
N LYS A 1084 15.47 -23.70 -14.36
CA LYS A 1084 14.77 -23.89 -13.08
C LYS A 1084 14.36 -22.57 -12.41
N GLY A 1085 14.74 -21.44 -12.99
CA GLY A 1085 14.35 -20.11 -12.54
C GLY A 1085 15.05 -19.67 -11.25
N THR A 1086 14.38 -18.86 -10.44
CA THR A 1086 14.87 -18.39 -9.13
C THR A 1086 15.16 -19.52 -8.15
N LEU A 1087 15.92 -19.24 -7.07
CA LEU A 1087 16.12 -20.21 -5.98
C LEU A 1087 14.80 -20.67 -5.34
N LEU A 1088 13.78 -19.80 -5.27
CA LEU A 1088 12.44 -20.15 -4.79
C LEU A 1088 11.74 -21.14 -5.73
N SER A 1089 11.62 -20.82 -7.01
CA SER A 1089 10.96 -21.73 -7.97
C SER A 1089 11.68 -23.08 -8.06
N PHE A 1090 13.01 -23.06 -7.94
CA PHE A 1090 13.82 -24.26 -7.88
C PHE A 1090 13.56 -25.13 -6.65
N SER A 1091 13.46 -24.52 -5.46
CA SER A 1091 13.16 -25.26 -4.22
C SER A 1091 11.74 -25.83 -4.24
N GLU A 1092 10.75 -25.04 -4.68
CA GLU A 1092 9.35 -25.44 -4.74
C GLU A 1092 9.15 -26.64 -5.67
N LYS A 1093 9.74 -26.60 -6.87
CA LYS A 1093 9.73 -27.74 -7.82
C LYS A 1093 10.41 -29.00 -7.26
N SER A 1094 11.26 -28.83 -6.26
CA SER A 1094 12.00 -29.92 -5.61
C SER A 1094 11.37 -30.35 -4.27
N GLY A 1095 10.19 -29.84 -3.93
CA GLY A 1095 9.48 -30.18 -2.68
C GLY A 1095 10.00 -29.48 -1.43
N ILE A 1096 10.95 -28.55 -1.55
CA ILE A 1096 11.52 -27.81 -0.42
C ILE A 1096 10.70 -26.54 -0.20
N LYS A 1097 9.96 -26.51 0.92
CA LYS A 1097 9.18 -25.34 1.33
C LYS A 1097 10.10 -24.23 1.81
N MET A 1098 9.99 -23.06 1.18
CA MET A 1098 10.64 -21.84 1.63
C MET A 1098 9.60 -20.75 1.87
N ALA A 1099 9.87 -19.85 2.82
CA ALA A 1099 9.01 -18.69 3.05
C ALA A 1099 8.99 -17.79 1.81
N SER A 1100 7.81 -17.34 1.41
CA SER A 1100 7.63 -16.37 0.33
C SER A 1100 6.30 -15.65 0.51
N GLY A 1101 6.23 -14.42 0.00
CA GLY A 1101 5.01 -13.61 0.01
C GLY A 1101 4.80 -12.94 -1.33
N CYS A 1102 5.43 -11.77 -1.50
CA CYS A 1102 5.19 -10.92 -2.68
C CYS A 1102 5.79 -11.50 -3.98
N ARG A 1103 6.69 -12.49 -3.86
CA ARG A 1103 7.53 -13.05 -4.94
C ARG A 1103 8.39 -12.05 -5.73
N VAL A 1104 8.29 -10.74 -5.50
CA VAL A 1104 9.08 -9.67 -6.15
C VAL A 1104 10.21 -9.10 -5.29
N GLY A 1105 10.57 -9.76 -4.20
CA GLY A 1105 11.63 -9.32 -3.28
C GLY A 1105 11.24 -8.19 -2.32
N GLN A 1106 10.24 -7.38 -2.63
CA GLN A 1106 9.86 -6.19 -1.83
C GLN A 1106 9.48 -6.47 -0.38
N CYS A 1107 8.82 -7.59 -0.08
CA CYS A 1107 8.42 -7.94 1.30
C CYS A 1107 9.58 -8.55 2.12
N GLU A 1108 10.62 -9.02 1.45
CA GLU A 1108 11.75 -9.75 2.04
C GLU A 1108 11.34 -10.94 2.94
N SER A 1109 10.14 -11.53 2.73
CA SER A 1109 9.75 -12.79 3.40
C SER A 1109 10.55 -13.97 2.87
N CYS A 1110 11.05 -13.86 1.63
CA CYS A 1110 11.93 -14.83 0.97
C CYS A 1110 13.42 -14.64 1.31
N ALA A 1111 13.75 -13.74 2.23
CA ALA A 1111 15.13 -13.46 2.61
C ALA A 1111 15.70 -14.61 3.44
N VAL A 1112 16.76 -15.25 2.94
CA VAL A 1112 17.46 -16.35 3.60
C VAL A 1112 18.94 -16.03 3.70
N LYS A 1113 19.58 -16.38 4.82
CA LYS A 1113 21.01 -16.16 5.00
C LYS A 1113 21.83 -17.04 4.06
N LEU A 1114 22.70 -16.41 3.27
CA LEU A 1114 23.70 -17.08 2.44
C LEU A 1114 24.91 -17.42 3.34
N LYS A 1115 25.15 -18.71 3.58
CA LYS A 1115 26.27 -19.19 4.42
C LYS A 1115 27.58 -19.18 3.64
N SER A 1116 27.53 -19.57 2.37
CA SER A 1116 28.68 -19.58 1.45
C SER A 1116 28.22 -19.48 -0.01
N GLY A 1117 29.15 -19.07 -0.88
CA GLY A 1117 28.92 -18.89 -2.31
C GLY A 1117 28.35 -17.50 -2.66
N GLU A 1118 27.93 -17.35 -3.91
CA GLU A 1118 27.48 -16.09 -4.49
C GLU A 1118 26.15 -16.25 -5.24
N VAL A 1119 25.30 -15.22 -5.17
CA VAL A 1119 24.02 -15.14 -5.86
C VAL A 1119 23.93 -13.83 -6.65
N GLN A 1120 23.12 -13.83 -7.70
CA GLN A 1120 22.74 -12.64 -8.45
C GLN A 1120 21.24 -12.40 -8.28
N HIS A 1121 20.87 -11.18 -7.89
CA HIS A 1121 19.47 -10.76 -7.86
C HIS A 1121 19.00 -10.32 -9.25
N LEU A 1122 17.80 -10.75 -9.65
CA LEU A 1122 17.22 -10.54 -10.98
C LEU A 1122 16.62 -9.14 -11.17
N ASN A 1123 16.30 -8.47 -10.07
CA ASN A 1123 15.85 -7.09 -10.05
C ASN A 1123 16.83 -6.27 -9.21
N ASP A 1124 16.78 -4.94 -9.36
CA ASP A 1124 17.56 -3.97 -8.56
C ASP A 1124 17.12 -3.87 -7.08
N VAL A 1125 16.47 -4.91 -6.55
CA VAL A 1125 16.02 -4.99 -5.16
C VAL A 1125 17.05 -5.77 -4.35
N GLU A 1126 17.95 -5.05 -3.69
CA GLU A 1126 18.86 -5.65 -2.72
C GLU A 1126 18.14 -5.97 -1.39
N PRO A 1127 18.52 -7.07 -0.70
CA PRO A 1127 18.02 -7.37 0.65
C PRO A 1127 18.39 -6.26 1.65
N SER A 1128 17.55 -6.02 2.65
CA SER A 1128 17.82 -5.04 3.71
C SER A 1128 19.02 -5.42 4.59
N GLU A 1129 19.22 -6.71 4.84
CA GLU A 1129 20.33 -7.24 5.64
C GLU A 1129 21.44 -7.82 4.75
N GLN A 1130 22.69 -7.45 5.05
CA GLN A 1130 23.86 -7.97 4.33
C GLN A 1130 24.02 -9.49 4.52
N GLY A 1131 24.40 -10.19 3.44
CA GLY A 1131 24.59 -11.65 3.46
C GLY A 1131 23.27 -12.43 3.39
N MET A 1132 22.16 -11.76 3.10
CA MET A 1132 20.90 -12.42 2.75
C MET A 1132 20.78 -12.55 1.23
N CYS A 1133 20.07 -13.59 0.79
CA CYS A 1133 19.61 -13.76 -0.58
C CYS A 1133 18.08 -13.68 -0.59
N LEU A 1134 17.50 -12.96 -1.55
CA LEU A 1134 16.05 -12.91 -1.73
C LEU A 1134 15.69 -14.06 -2.66
N THR A 1135 15.41 -15.25 -2.11
CA THR A 1135 15.30 -16.49 -2.91
C THR A 1135 14.28 -16.40 -4.04
N CYS A 1136 13.26 -15.56 -3.87
CA CYS A 1136 12.23 -15.27 -4.86
C CYS A 1136 12.68 -14.37 -6.02
N GLN A 1137 13.84 -13.73 -5.93
CA GLN A 1137 14.38 -12.80 -6.91
C GLN A 1137 15.90 -12.95 -7.08
N CYS A 1138 16.46 -14.12 -6.78
CA CYS A 1138 17.88 -14.38 -7.04
C CYS A 1138 18.14 -15.78 -7.59
N ILE A 1139 19.27 -15.90 -8.27
CA ILE A 1139 19.81 -17.12 -8.86
C ILE A 1139 21.26 -17.33 -8.37
N PRO A 1140 21.73 -18.58 -8.23
CA PRO A 1140 23.12 -18.84 -7.86
C PRO A 1140 24.06 -18.53 -9.02
N ILE A 1141 25.24 -18.00 -8.69
CA ILE A 1141 26.35 -17.77 -9.67
C ILE A 1141 27.62 -18.55 -9.30
N SER A 1142 27.59 -19.26 -8.17
CA SER A 1142 28.54 -20.29 -7.74
C SER A 1142 27.77 -21.43 -7.06
N ASP A 1143 28.46 -22.49 -6.64
CA ASP A 1143 27.89 -23.39 -5.64
C ASP A 1143 27.61 -22.59 -4.35
N ILE A 1144 26.44 -22.80 -3.75
CA ILE A 1144 25.96 -22.03 -2.60
C ILE A 1144 25.46 -22.91 -1.46
N SER A 1145 25.55 -22.38 -0.24
CA SER A 1145 24.84 -22.91 0.93
C SER A 1145 23.94 -21.83 1.52
N ILE A 1146 22.66 -22.16 1.73
CA ILE A 1146 21.65 -21.26 2.28
C ILE A 1146 20.97 -21.84 3.52
N ASP A 1147 20.60 -20.95 4.45
CA ASP A 1147 19.95 -21.26 5.73
C ASP A 1147 18.44 -21.58 5.58
N ALA A 1148 18.13 -22.46 4.63
CA ALA A 1148 16.79 -22.86 4.22
C ALA A 1148 16.52 -24.33 4.49
#